data_AF-C6AA22-F1
#
_entry.id   AF-C6AA22-F1
#
_cell.length_a   1.000
_cell.length_b   1.000
_cell.length_c   1.000
_cell.angle_alpha   90.00
_cell.angle_beta   90.00
_cell.angle_gamma   90.00
#
_symmetry.space_group_name_H-M   'P 1'
#
loop_
_entity.id
_entity.type
_entity.pdbx_description
1 polymer ?
#
loop_
_entity_poly.entity_id
_entity_poly.type
_entity_poly.pdbx_seq_one_letter_code
_entity_poly.pdbx_strand_id
1 'polypeptide(L)'
;MVNLFKNRFSLCTFTTACLFFAHNVDVFAHNAESQVFSGKKQSSCDQNAAFYQCSDGGEHKINNKVYSLTNKNINGVYGAMEASREGTIIRGENITVKGILDEKNNSEKNFWKYGVKASEHANVYLSDSTLSGVLVGVEAQGGSLTISGGSIDAIKVGAFAEGKSQSRVDLKNTQIRLGSVGVKAGEKGYLILEGVSITGKGNTGKDDQGLDTGRQAAFHISEDGYVEFMKGSVDVSDAHGLLLQGNKGSQINIGDSNITVKGNAFYGMHFEGKATSGGSSEGESLRVDLRKTRFLVPDSIALYSSQSGKSEIFLKETKLFGDLLLKADRHSSIKVVADDSALVGQTQVDNSSTADLKLKNNSQWVLLQPKKLQDPNNRGVLFISSVDLSNSSIIFKKTKSSTDHTYQTLHIGKGKGLVYQAGSGSWVHLNACLNPSDTSGNQVTDRLLIHGDVWGKTIVHIQGVAGGLKGKNEKAHSVSIIQVYGDALYDSFQLNGQYVALNGAPYKYVLRSYSPGDTLRDEHVKQKFDSKRGAFWNFRLENEYVQPAGYRGTLMVSKRTPPARASFEDIVPESSDDVVPESSGDVIPESSVDVVPVSSADIVSAPSADSLSKIENAPSSRRGVRSVVPQVPTYLLLPNSLFHVGLIDISNQNKQLETVRTNLGGMLEIRENPASFLRGYGGSYRYVSDLSALEYGYGGDLGYYALETGVLLQTVENVDSTISFGVMGSYGKLSLQPQDVVQSQKSTFDKWTATVYGSMQHDAGFYVDGLLSYGLFKGDVLTTARGKTATLKGNPLSVSLMGGQKIVTGYEGVVFDPQVQVVYQHLQFNAARDIDNFNIEMGKLDQLMVRMGGRLMKTLTASEKDRDVSFYGKIHFAHDFGKERAVRFKDSFQLGAFGSSLEAGLGLNARLSQKVALHGDLVYQHKLSKGGFSGVSFSGGLRYRF
;
A
#
# COMPACT_ATOMS: atom_id res chain seq x y z
N MET A 1 50.59 -65.24 -8.36
CA MET A 1 50.04 -66.24 -7.41
C MET A 1 48.61 -66.52 -7.88
N VAL A 2 48.28 -67.79 -8.23
CA VAL A 2 46.91 -68.37 -8.46
C VAL A 2 45.93 -67.51 -9.32
N ASN A 3 45.69 -67.81 -10.61
CA ASN A 3 44.70 -68.78 -11.17
C ASN A 3 43.23 -68.48 -10.74
N LEU A 4 42.15 -68.67 -11.53
CA LEU A 4 41.84 -69.44 -12.76
C LEU A 4 41.09 -68.53 -13.79
N PHE A 5 41.02 -68.76 -15.12
CA PHE A 5 40.44 -69.88 -15.92
C PHE A 5 38.94 -70.13 -15.64
N LYS A 6 38.03 -70.52 -16.56
CA LYS A 6 37.92 -70.81 -18.03
C LYS A 6 36.42 -70.58 -18.41
N ASN A 7 35.88 -70.60 -19.64
CA ASN A 7 36.29 -70.90 -21.03
C ASN A 7 35.59 -69.84 -21.95
N ARG A 8 35.70 -69.67 -23.28
CA ARG A 8 36.12 -70.47 -24.46
C ARG A 8 35.17 -71.59 -24.95
N PHE A 9 34.31 -71.25 -25.93
CA PHE A 9 34.02 -72.08 -27.12
C PHE A 9 33.88 -71.19 -28.39
N SER A 10 33.67 -71.78 -29.58
CA SER A 10 34.44 -71.35 -30.76
C SER A 10 33.86 -71.79 -32.13
N LEU A 11 33.68 -70.83 -33.07
CA LEU A 11 33.37 -70.97 -34.52
C LEU A 11 31.95 -71.57 -34.85
N CYS A 12 31.28 -71.28 -35.98
CA CYS A 12 31.74 -70.83 -37.31
C CYS A 12 30.65 -70.12 -38.17
N THR A 13 31.06 -69.57 -39.33
CA THR A 13 30.29 -69.30 -40.58
C THR A 13 28.95 -68.50 -40.60
N PHE A 14 29.06 -67.24 -41.05
CA PHE A 14 28.43 -66.64 -42.26
C PHE A 14 26.88 -66.63 -42.50
N THR A 15 26.37 -65.45 -42.93
CA THR A 15 25.05 -65.17 -43.58
C THR A 15 23.77 -65.53 -42.78
N THR A 16 22.76 -64.66 -42.60
CA THR A 16 22.01 -63.86 -43.61
C THR A 16 21.18 -62.76 -42.93
N ALA A 17 20.63 -61.81 -43.71
CA ALA A 17 19.50 -60.92 -43.40
C ALA A 17 19.64 -59.85 -42.29
N CYS A 18 19.72 -58.59 -42.72
CA CYS A 18 19.10 -57.48 -41.98
C CYS A 18 17.60 -57.44 -42.34
N LEU A 19 16.70 -57.19 -41.36
CA LEU A 19 15.41 -56.48 -41.53
C LEU A 19 14.62 -56.45 -40.21
N PHE A 20 14.08 -55.27 -39.84
CA PHE A 20 13.22 -54.98 -38.68
C PHE A 20 13.84 -55.25 -37.27
N PHE A 21 13.51 -54.53 -36.19
CA PHE A 21 12.51 -53.48 -35.98
C PHE A 21 13.13 -52.21 -35.37
N ALA A 22 12.72 -51.05 -35.89
CA ALA A 22 12.65 -49.79 -35.15
C ALA A 22 11.34 -49.11 -35.58
N HIS A 23 10.63 -48.48 -34.64
CA HIS A 23 9.35 -47.80 -34.91
C HIS A 23 9.25 -46.50 -34.10
N ASN A 24 8.52 -45.54 -34.65
CA ASN A 24 8.00 -44.34 -33.99
C ASN A 24 9.04 -43.29 -33.55
N VAL A 25 9.77 -42.74 -34.52
CA VAL A 25 10.14 -41.31 -34.51
C VAL A 25 9.74 -40.71 -35.85
N ASP A 26 8.67 -39.91 -35.87
CA ASP A 26 8.29 -39.14 -37.06
C ASP A 26 9.27 -37.97 -37.26
N VAL A 27 10.25 -38.20 -38.13
CA VAL A 27 11.13 -37.16 -38.67
C VAL A 27 10.66 -36.83 -40.07
N PHE A 28 10.53 -35.53 -40.39
CA PHE A 28 10.38 -35.09 -41.78
C PHE A 28 11.65 -35.43 -42.57
N ALA A 29 11.66 -36.60 -43.19
CA ALA A 29 12.81 -37.12 -43.90
C ALA A 29 13.06 -36.32 -45.19
N HIS A 30 14.25 -35.74 -45.32
CA HIS A 30 14.75 -35.27 -46.59
C HIS A 30 15.04 -36.47 -47.51
N ASN A 31 14.07 -36.83 -48.36
CA ASN A 31 14.29 -37.79 -49.44
C ASN A 31 15.29 -37.21 -50.44
N ALA A 32 16.52 -37.71 -50.38
CA ALA A 32 17.53 -37.48 -51.40
C ALA A 32 17.33 -38.48 -52.56
N GLU A 33 16.40 -38.18 -53.47
CA GLU A 33 16.32 -38.92 -54.74
C GLU A 33 17.53 -38.58 -55.62
N SER A 34 18.53 -39.46 -55.58
CA SER A 34 19.75 -39.38 -56.39
C SER A 34 19.53 -39.84 -57.84
N GLN A 35 18.60 -39.19 -58.56
CA GLN A 35 18.52 -39.36 -60.01
C GLN A 35 19.75 -38.74 -60.68
N VAL A 36 20.62 -39.59 -61.22
CA VAL A 36 21.83 -39.19 -61.94
C VAL A 36 21.45 -38.62 -63.31
N PHE A 37 21.27 -37.31 -63.39
CA PHE A 37 21.29 -36.57 -64.65
C PHE A 37 22.69 -35.96 -64.86
N SER A 38 23.44 -36.55 -65.79
CA SER A 38 24.77 -36.07 -66.21
C SER A 38 24.63 -34.79 -67.05
N GLY A 39 24.72 -33.63 -66.38
CA GLY A 39 24.74 -32.34 -67.05
C GLY A 39 25.31 -31.24 -66.17
N LYS A 40 26.40 -30.61 -66.61
CA LYS A 40 26.95 -29.41 -65.96
C LYS A 40 25.98 -28.23 -66.15
N LYS A 41 24.99 -28.08 -65.27
CA LYS A 41 24.19 -26.84 -65.21
C LYS A 41 25.02 -25.75 -64.55
N GLN A 42 25.49 -24.84 -65.39
CA GLN A 42 26.32 -23.71 -65.04
C GLN A 42 25.46 -22.66 -64.31
N SER A 43 25.88 -22.28 -63.10
CA SER A 43 25.23 -21.24 -62.28
C SER A 43 25.40 -19.87 -62.94
N SER A 44 24.45 -19.48 -63.78
CA SER A 44 24.42 -18.14 -64.37
C SER A 44 23.94 -17.13 -63.34
N CYS A 45 24.87 -16.32 -62.83
CA CYS A 45 24.61 -15.09 -62.06
C CYS A 45 23.96 -13.99 -62.94
N ASP A 46 22.94 -14.36 -63.73
CA ASP A 46 22.27 -13.52 -64.72
C ASP A 46 21.14 -12.73 -64.06
N GLN A 47 21.31 -11.41 -64.01
CA GLN A 47 20.33 -10.50 -63.44
C GLN A 47 19.04 -10.35 -64.27
N ASN A 48 18.97 -10.97 -65.45
CA ASN A 48 17.80 -10.97 -66.33
C ASN A 48 17.09 -12.33 -66.38
N ALA A 49 17.61 -13.34 -65.69
CA ALA A 49 16.90 -14.58 -65.42
C ALA A 49 15.69 -14.32 -64.49
N ALA A 50 14.69 -15.20 -64.56
CA ALA A 50 13.44 -15.04 -63.80
C ALA A 50 13.57 -15.31 -62.28
N PHE A 51 14.71 -15.86 -61.86
CA PHE A 51 15.20 -16.00 -60.49
C PHE A 51 16.72 -15.85 -60.53
N TYR A 52 17.34 -15.37 -59.45
CA TYR A 52 18.78 -15.13 -59.40
C TYR A 52 19.50 -16.22 -58.59
N GLN A 53 20.26 -17.07 -59.27
CA GLN A 53 21.10 -18.10 -58.64
C GLN A 53 22.57 -17.80 -58.91
N CYS A 54 23.39 -17.70 -57.85
CA CYS A 54 24.81 -17.41 -57.99
C CYS A 54 25.68 -18.22 -57.02
N SER A 55 26.75 -18.79 -57.56
CA SER A 55 27.73 -19.63 -56.83
C SER A 55 29.10 -19.68 -57.52
N ASP A 56 29.49 -18.57 -58.15
CA ASP A 56 30.77 -18.44 -58.85
C ASP A 56 31.96 -18.15 -57.92
N GLY A 57 31.70 -17.68 -56.69
CA GLY A 57 32.71 -17.23 -55.74
C GLY A 57 33.12 -15.76 -55.89
N GLY A 58 32.31 -14.93 -56.59
CA GLY A 58 32.57 -13.51 -56.83
C GLY A 58 31.60 -12.56 -56.13
N GLU A 59 31.87 -11.25 -56.23
CA GLU A 59 30.99 -10.18 -55.74
C GLU A 59 30.11 -9.60 -56.86
N HIS A 60 28.79 -9.53 -56.61
CA HIS A 60 27.77 -9.10 -57.55
C HIS A 60 26.93 -7.95 -56.99
N LYS A 61 26.57 -6.97 -57.82
CA LYS A 61 25.72 -5.82 -57.45
C LYS A 61 24.44 -5.79 -58.28
N ILE A 62 23.28 -5.73 -57.62
CA ILE A 62 21.95 -5.93 -58.22
C ILE A 62 20.97 -4.91 -57.63
N ASN A 63 20.64 -3.85 -58.35
CA ASN A 63 19.78 -2.77 -57.82
C ASN A 63 18.50 -2.62 -58.65
N ASN A 64 17.38 -2.28 -58.01
CA ASN A 64 16.07 -2.01 -58.64
C ASN A 64 15.50 -3.17 -59.49
N LYS A 65 15.71 -4.42 -59.06
CA LYS A 65 15.20 -5.63 -59.76
C LYS A 65 13.89 -6.15 -59.15
N VAL A 66 13.02 -6.66 -60.01
CA VAL A 66 11.73 -7.26 -59.63
C VAL A 66 11.70 -8.72 -60.06
N TYR A 67 11.67 -9.65 -59.11
CA TYR A 67 11.55 -11.09 -59.34
C TYR A 67 10.10 -11.54 -59.08
N SER A 68 9.36 -11.80 -60.15
CA SER A 68 7.95 -12.19 -60.11
C SER A 68 7.79 -13.64 -60.55
N LEU A 69 7.09 -14.45 -59.75
CA LEU A 69 6.74 -15.81 -60.15
C LEU A 69 5.73 -15.78 -61.31
N THR A 70 5.90 -16.66 -62.29
CA THR A 70 5.02 -16.72 -63.48
C THR A 70 4.64 -18.16 -63.83
N ASN A 71 3.53 -18.34 -64.55
CA ASN A 71 3.01 -19.65 -64.92
C ASN A 71 3.92 -20.50 -65.82
N LYS A 72 5.08 -19.99 -66.25
CA LYS A 72 6.12 -20.75 -66.97
C LYS A 72 7.15 -21.42 -66.04
N ASN A 73 7.19 -21.00 -64.77
CA ASN A 73 8.22 -21.39 -63.79
C ASN A 73 7.62 -22.14 -62.57
N ILE A 74 6.46 -22.79 -62.74
CA ILE A 74 5.62 -23.31 -61.65
C ILE A 74 6.30 -24.39 -60.78
N ASN A 75 7.33 -25.08 -61.28
CA ASN A 75 8.04 -26.13 -60.55
C ASN A 75 9.02 -25.52 -59.51
N GLY A 76 8.45 -24.86 -58.49
CA GLY A 76 9.12 -24.01 -57.50
C GLY A 76 9.99 -24.75 -56.48
N VAL A 77 11.09 -25.36 -56.94
CA VAL A 77 12.14 -25.94 -56.08
C VAL A 77 13.06 -24.86 -55.50
N TYR A 78 13.12 -23.69 -56.14
CA TYR A 78 14.10 -22.62 -55.91
C TYR A 78 13.50 -21.37 -55.25
N GLY A 79 14.36 -20.59 -54.58
CA GLY A 79 14.07 -19.22 -54.17
C GLY A 79 14.12 -18.20 -55.31
N ALA A 80 13.61 -16.99 -55.07
CA ALA A 80 13.68 -15.88 -56.01
C ALA A 80 15.12 -15.34 -56.14
N MET A 81 15.88 -15.35 -55.04
CA MET A 81 17.32 -15.14 -55.01
C MET A 81 18.01 -16.21 -54.14
N GLU A 82 19.06 -16.83 -54.65
CA GLU A 82 19.87 -17.82 -53.91
C GLU A 82 21.36 -17.58 -54.13
N ALA A 83 22.12 -17.51 -53.04
CA ALA A 83 23.58 -17.48 -53.03
C ALA A 83 24.12 -18.76 -52.37
N SER A 84 25.04 -19.45 -53.03
CA SER A 84 25.77 -20.58 -52.46
C SER A 84 27.27 -20.50 -52.78
N ARG A 85 28.05 -21.44 -52.22
CA ARG A 85 29.52 -21.49 -52.24
C ARG A 85 30.23 -20.31 -51.56
N GLU A 86 31.33 -20.64 -50.88
CA GLU A 86 32.23 -19.70 -50.22
C GLU A 86 32.80 -18.67 -51.21
N GLY A 87 32.93 -17.43 -50.77
CA GLY A 87 33.38 -16.29 -51.59
C GLY A 87 32.28 -15.60 -52.38
N THR A 88 31.13 -16.24 -52.63
CA THR A 88 30.01 -15.58 -53.32
C THR A 88 29.40 -14.49 -52.44
N ILE A 89 29.37 -13.25 -52.95
CA ILE A 89 28.79 -12.08 -52.29
C ILE A 89 27.74 -11.45 -53.21
N ILE A 90 26.50 -11.33 -52.74
CA ILE A 90 25.47 -10.50 -53.39
C ILE A 90 25.29 -9.21 -52.60
N ARG A 91 25.29 -8.07 -53.28
CA ARG A 91 24.75 -6.80 -52.76
C ARG A 91 23.60 -6.35 -53.62
N GLY A 92 22.52 -5.89 -53.01
CA GLY A 92 21.40 -5.31 -53.74
C GLY A 92 20.64 -4.24 -52.96
N GLU A 93 19.83 -3.50 -53.70
CA GLU A 93 19.11 -2.31 -53.24
C GLU A 93 17.78 -2.25 -53.98
N ASN A 94 16.69 -1.96 -53.24
CA ASN A 94 15.34 -1.89 -53.82
C ASN A 94 14.97 -3.15 -54.64
N ILE A 95 15.25 -4.34 -54.09
CA ILE A 95 14.80 -5.60 -54.67
C ILE A 95 13.34 -5.84 -54.30
N THR A 96 12.52 -6.24 -55.28
CA THR A 96 11.12 -6.64 -55.04
C THR A 96 10.90 -8.09 -55.46
N VAL A 97 10.51 -8.96 -54.52
CA VAL A 97 10.07 -10.33 -54.80
C VAL A 97 8.55 -10.42 -54.68
N LYS A 98 7.90 -11.03 -55.68
CA LYS A 98 6.45 -11.23 -55.76
C LYS A 98 6.10 -12.67 -56.16
N GLY A 99 5.24 -13.31 -55.38
CA GLY A 99 4.52 -14.54 -55.77
C GLY A 99 3.27 -14.26 -56.62
N ILE A 100 2.49 -15.30 -56.90
CA ILE A 100 1.16 -15.17 -57.50
C ILE A 100 0.11 -15.19 -56.39
N LEU A 101 -0.82 -14.23 -56.41
CA LEU A 101 -1.97 -14.16 -55.51
C LEU A 101 -3.24 -14.10 -56.36
N ASP A 102 -4.16 -15.04 -56.17
CA ASP A 102 -5.50 -15.01 -56.77
C ASP A 102 -6.52 -14.71 -55.67
N GLU A 103 -7.12 -13.52 -55.74
CA GLU A 103 -8.03 -13.00 -54.70
C GLU A 103 -9.37 -13.76 -54.61
N LYS A 104 -9.64 -14.71 -55.52
CA LYS A 104 -10.99 -15.28 -55.70
C LYS A 104 -11.23 -16.67 -55.13
N ASN A 105 -10.19 -17.45 -54.80
CA ASN A 105 -10.35 -18.78 -54.21
C ASN A 105 -9.25 -19.09 -53.18
N ASN A 106 -9.65 -19.41 -51.94
CA ASN A 106 -8.76 -19.90 -50.89
C ASN A 106 -8.31 -21.35 -51.19
N SER A 107 -7.33 -21.50 -52.09
CA SER A 107 -6.67 -22.78 -52.36
C SER A 107 -5.22 -22.53 -52.78
N GLU A 108 -4.27 -23.27 -52.19
CA GLU A 108 -2.86 -23.16 -52.57
C GLU A 108 -2.63 -23.38 -54.07
N LYS A 109 -1.84 -22.48 -54.69
CA LYS A 109 -0.70 -22.81 -55.59
C LYS A 109 0.13 -21.56 -55.89
N ASN A 110 1.44 -21.76 -56.06
CA ASN A 110 2.43 -20.81 -56.62
C ASN A 110 2.93 -19.68 -55.69
N PHE A 111 3.65 -20.06 -54.63
CA PHE A 111 4.56 -19.19 -53.86
C PHE A 111 6.03 -19.52 -54.17
N TRP A 112 6.93 -18.56 -53.97
CA TRP A 112 8.37 -18.89 -53.92
C TRP A 112 8.68 -19.67 -52.64
N LYS A 113 9.59 -20.66 -52.71
CA LYS A 113 10.04 -21.37 -51.50
C LYS A 113 10.79 -20.43 -50.55
N TYR A 114 11.67 -19.62 -51.12
CA TYR A 114 12.46 -18.60 -50.43
C TYR A 114 12.34 -17.26 -51.16
N GLY A 115 12.20 -16.15 -50.44
CA GLY A 115 12.47 -14.82 -51.00
C GLY A 115 13.97 -14.68 -51.29
N VAL A 116 14.80 -14.93 -50.29
CA VAL A 116 16.27 -14.92 -50.39
C VAL A 116 16.85 -16.08 -49.58
N LYS A 117 17.80 -16.82 -50.16
CA LYS A 117 18.56 -17.88 -49.47
C LYS A 117 20.07 -17.61 -49.53
N ALA A 118 20.77 -17.81 -48.43
CA ALA A 118 22.23 -17.82 -48.36
C ALA A 118 22.73 -19.13 -47.73
N SER A 119 23.58 -19.88 -48.42
CA SER A 119 24.13 -21.15 -47.92
C SER A 119 25.61 -21.33 -48.23
N GLU A 120 26.24 -22.35 -47.65
CA GLU A 120 27.63 -22.75 -47.96
C GLU A 120 28.65 -21.59 -47.86
N HIS A 121 28.56 -20.77 -46.80
CA HIS A 121 29.41 -19.61 -46.55
C HIS A 121 29.32 -18.45 -47.56
N ALA A 122 28.28 -18.44 -48.41
CA ALA A 122 27.91 -17.25 -49.20
C ALA A 122 27.33 -16.13 -48.33
N ASN A 123 27.44 -14.88 -48.81
CA ASN A 123 26.98 -13.67 -48.11
C ASN A 123 26.00 -12.87 -48.98
N VAL A 124 24.87 -12.42 -48.41
CA VAL A 124 23.88 -11.58 -49.11
C VAL A 124 23.59 -10.32 -48.30
N TYR A 125 23.67 -9.15 -48.94
CA TYR A 125 23.37 -7.84 -48.35
C TYR A 125 22.27 -7.16 -49.17
N LEU A 126 21.15 -6.78 -48.55
CA LEU A 126 20.06 -6.05 -49.20
C LEU A 126 19.70 -4.75 -48.46
N SER A 127 19.43 -3.68 -49.20
CA SER A 127 18.75 -2.48 -48.69
C SER A 127 17.35 -2.30 -49.28
N ASP A 128 16.43 -1.77 -48.47
CA ASP A 128 15.10 -1.27 -48.84
C ASP A 128 14.28 -2.21 -49.75
N SER A 129 14.42 -3.51 -49.49
CA SER A 129 13.87 -4.58 -50.33
C SER A 129 12.56 -5.13 -49.78
N THR A 130 11.63 -5.49 -50.67
CA THR A 130 10.29 -5.99 -50.33
C THR A 130 10.14 -7.44 -50.79
N LEU A 131 9.93 -8.36 -49.85
CA LEU A 131 9.80 -9.79 -50.10
C LEU A 131 8.35 -10.23 -49.83
N SER A 132 7.61 -10.64 -50.86
CA SER A 132 6.17 -10.94 -50.76
C SER A 132 5.73 -12.14 -51.61
N GLY A 133 4.74 -12.90 -51.13
CA GLY A 133 4.27 -14.12 -51.82
C GLY A 133 5.31 -15.26 -51.75
N VAL A 134 5.94 -15.40 -50.58
CA VAL A 134 7.03 -16.33 -50.29
C VAL A 134 6.64 -17.22 -49.10
N LEU A 135 7.06 -18.49 -49.08
CA LEU A 135 6.85 -19.37 -47.93
C LEU A 135 7.79 -19.00 -46.78
N VAL A 136 9.08 -18.83 -47.10
CA VAL A 136 10.10 -18.28 -46.20
C VAL A 136 10.64 -16.98 -46.78
N GLY A 137 10.68 -15.91 -45.98
CA GLY A 137 11.19 -14.60 -46.42
C GLY A 137 12.69 -14.65 -46.69
N VAL A 138 13.47 -14.90 -45.64
CA VAL A 138 14.93 -15.09 -45.72
C VAL A 138 15.37 -16.37 -45.01
N GLU A 139 16.28 -17.14 -45.62
CA GLU A 139 16.89 -18.34 -45.03
C GLU A 139 18.43 -18.27 -45.08
N ALA A 140 19.09 -18.45 -43.94
CA ALA A 140 20.52 -18.71 -43.84
C ALA A 140 20.77 -20.19 -43.46
N GLN A 141 21.51 -20.92 -44.28
CA GLN A 141 21.84 -22.33 -44.08
C GLN A 141 23.35 -22.57 -44.24
N GLY A 142 24.11 -22.26 -43.18
CA GLY A 142 25.57 -22.19 -43.19
C GLY A 142 26.13 -20.98 -43.96
N GLY A 143 25.27 -20.01 -44.32
CA GLY A 143 25.63 -18.73 -44.95
C GLY A 143 25.28 -17.54 -44.05
N SER A 144 25.48 -16.33 -44.59
CA SER A 144 25.17 -15.07 -43.89
C SER A 144 24.28 -14.17 -44.74
N LEU A 145 23.31 -13.51 -44.12
CA LEU A 145 22.36 -12.63 -44.79
C LEU A 145 22.11 -11.38 -43.95
N THR A 146 22.10 -10.21 -44.59
CA THR A 146 21.87 -8.91 -43.95
C THR A 146 20.82 -8.11 -44.73
N ILE A 147 19.78 -7.61 -44.06
CA ILE A 147 18.83 -6.65 -44.65
C ILE A 147 18.80 -5.36 -43.82
N SER A 148 18.73 -4.21 -44.49
CA SER A 148 18.49 -2.90 -43.88
C SER A 148 17.30 -2.20 -44.55
N GLY A 149 16.33 -1.76 -43.76
CA GLY A 149 15.04 -1.26 -44.25
C GLY A 149 14.16 -2.37 -44.82
N GLY A 150 13.22 -2.01 -45.69
CA GLY A 150 12.38 -2.96 -46.42
C GLY A 150 11.29 -3.68 -45.61
N SER A 151 10.65 -4.66 -46.25
CA SER A 151 9.55 -5.43 -45.67
C SER A 151 9.54 -6.90 -46.10
N ILE A 152 9.02 -7.77 -45.23
CA ILE A 152 8.91 -9.22 -45.45
C ILE A 152 7.48 -9.65 -45.11
N ASP A 153 6.75 -10.12 -46.12
CA ASP A 153 5.42 -10.72 -46.00
C ASP A 153 5.51 -12.19 -46.46
N ALA A 154 5.74 -13.07 -45.48
CA ALA A 154 6.04 -14.49 -45.68
C ALA A 154 5.04 -15.39 -44.95
N ILE A 155 4.59 -16.44 -45.62
CA ILE A 155 3.42 -17.21 -45.20
C ILE A 155 3.74 -18.16 -44.05
N LYS A 156 4.91 -18.81 -44.06
CA LYS A 156 5.31 -19.79 -43.03
C LYS A 156 6.40 -19.23 -42.10
N VAL A 157 7.49 -18.64 -42.61
CA VAL A 157 8.54 -18.02 -41.76
C VAL A 157 9.05 -16.69 -42.33
N GLY A 158 9.06 -15.61 -41.55
CA GLY A 158 9.65 -14.32 -41.97
C GLY A 158 11.16 -14.40 -42.19
N ALA A 159 11.91 -14.73 -41.13
CA ALA A 159 13.36 -14.91 -41.17
C ALA A 159 13.80 -16.20 -40.47
N PHE A 160 14.74 -16.93 -41.07
CA PHE A 160 15.17 -18.25 -40.59
C PHE A 160 16.69 -18.42 -40.67
N ALA A 161 17.31 -18.92 -39.60
CA ALA A 161 18.71 -19.38 -39.61
C ALA A 161 18.84 -20.75 -38.93
N GLU A 162 19.42 -21.74 -39.61
CA GLU A 162 19.66 -23.10 -39.11
C GLU A 162 20.66 -23.85 -40.02
N GLY A 163 21.65 -24.54 -39.45
CA GLY A 163 22.59 -25.29 -40.26
C GLY A 163 23.66 -26.07 -39.50
N LYS A 164 24.35 -26.97 -40.23
CA LYS A 164 25.47 -27.76 -39.69
C LYS A 164 26.67 -26.89 -39.29
N SER A 165 26.81 -25.73 -39.91
CA SER A 165 27.74 -24.64 -39.60
C SER A 165 26.97 -23.37 -39.22
N GLN A 166 27.66 -22.38 -38.65
CA GLN A 166 27.05 -21.13 -38.19
C GLN A 166 26.24 -20.46 -39.31
N SER A 167 24.97 -20.18 -39.01
CA SER A 167 24.01 -19.59 -39.94
C SER A 167 23.55 -18.25 -39.38
N ARG A 168 23.65 -17.16 -40.15
CA ARG A 168 23.44 -15.80 -39.62
C ARG A 168 22.46 -14.96 -40.43
N VAL A 169 21.55 -14.28 -39.74
CA VAL A 169 20.63 -13.29 -40.33
C VAL A 169 20.62 -12.00 -39.50
N ASP A 170 21.09 -10.90 -40.09
CA ASP A 170 21.10 -9.57 -39.48
C ASP A 170 20.00 -8.69 -40.13
N LEU A 171 18.97 -8.29 -39.39
CA LEU A 171 17.91 -7.39 -39.90
C LEU A 171 17.95 -6.04 -39.16
N LYS A 172 17.85 -4.95 -39.90
CA LYS A 172 17.87 -3.58 -39.35
C LYS A 172 16.71 -2.75 -39.91
N ASN A 173 15.84 -2.23 -39.04
CA ASN A 173 14.67 -1.42 -39.39
C ASN A 173 13.70 -2.09 -40.41
N THR A 174 13.74 -3.42 -40.51
CA THR A 174 12.90 -4.21 -41.43
C THR A 174 11.54 -4.50 -40.81
N GLN A 175 10.47 -4.41 -41.60
CA GLN A 175 9.12 -4.77 -41.18
C GLN A 175 8.82 -6.23 -41.53
N ILE A 176 8.34 -7.03 -40.57
CA ILE A 176 7.94 -8.42 -40.79
C ILE A 176 6.45 -8.56 -40.50
N ARG A 177 5.69 -9.03 -41.50
CA ARG A 177 4.31 -9.48 -41.27
C ARG A 177 4.34 -10.92 -40.77
N LEU A 178 3.61 -11.19 -39.70
CA LEU A 178 3.53 -12.53 -39.12
C LEU A 178 2.69 -13.45 -40.03
N GLY A 179 3.31 -14.53 -40.52
CA GLY A 179 2.65 -15.71 -41.09
C GLY A 179 2.38 -16.76 -40.01
N SER A 180 3.00 -17.94 -40.11
CA SER A 180 3.06 -18.88 -38.97
C SER A 180 4.12 -18.45 -37.95
N VAL A 181 5.34 -18.10 -38.40
CA VAL A 181 6.45 -17.68 -37.54
C VAL A 181 7.08 -16.38 -38.05
N GLY A 182 7.36 -15.42 -37.16
CA GLY A 182 8.07 -14.19 -37.52
C GLY A 182 9.56 -14.43 -37.76
N VAL A 183 10.24 -14.97 -36.74
CA VAL A 183 11.69 -15.23 -36.70
C VAL A 183 11.92 -16.64 -36.16
N LYS A 184 12.72 -17.47 -36.85
CA LYS A 184 13.14 -18.80 -36.38
C LYS A 184 14.66 -18.92 -36.25
N ALA A 185 15.12 -19.36 -35.07
CA ALA A 185 16.48 -19.86 -34.84
C ALA A 185 16.44 -21.38 -34.61
N GLY A 186 17.19 -22.13 -35.44
CA GLY A 186 17.45 -23.56 -35.24
C GLY A 186 18.89 -23.83 -34.83
N GLU A 187 19.34 -25.07 -35.03
CA GLU A 187 20.72 -25.49 -34.72
C GLU A 187 21.75 -24.54 -35.37
N LYS A 188 22.63 -23.94 -34.56
CA LYS A 188 23.65 -22.93 -34.91
C LYS A 188 23.11 -21.72 -35.67
N GLY A 189 21.83 -21.39 -35.49
CA GLY A 189 21.18 -20.19 -36.00
C GLY A 189 21.39 -18.98 -35.09
N TYR A 190 21.90 -17.88 -35.66
CA TYR A 190 22.13 -16.62 -34.97
C TYR A 190 21.39 -15.49 -35.70
N LEU A 191 20.41 -14.86 -35.05
CA LEU A 191 19.68 -13.73 -35.64
C LEU A 191 19.85 -12.46 -34.80
N ILE A 192 20.27 -11.36 -35.44
CA ILE A 192 20.47 -10.06 -34.79
C ILE A 192 19.54 -9.03 -35.43
N LEU A 193 18.70 -8.42 -34.61
CA LEU A 193 17.49 -7.72 -35.05
C LEU A 193 17.42 -6.34 -34.37
N GLU A 194 17.75 -5.28 -35.09
CA GLU A 194 17.75 -3.91 -34.55
C GLU A 194 16.64 -3.06 -35.19
N GLY A 195 15.74 -2.48 -34.39
CA GLY A 195 14.64 -1.66 -34.89
C GLY A 195 13.59 -2.41 -35.72
N VAL A 196 13.62 -3.74 -35.72
CA VAL A 196 12.67 -4.60 -36.44
C VAL A 196 11.27 -4.51 -35.82
N SER A 197 10.25 -4.50 -36.68
CA SER A 197 8.85 -4.62 -36.25
C SER A 197 8.25 -5.95 -36.72
N ILE A 198 7.53 -6.64 -35.84
CA ILE A 198 6.79 -7.88 -36.16
C ILE A 198 5.31 -7.63 -35.85
N THR A 199 4.45 -7.65 -36.87
CA THR A 199 3.01 -7.37 -36.68
C THR A 199 2.12 -8.36 -37.43
N GLY A 200 0.94 -8.65 -36.88
CA GLY A 200 -0.09 -9.40 -37.59
C GLY A 200 -0.84 -10.41 -36.73
N LYS A 201 -1.25 -11.51 -37.36
CA LYS A 201 -2.08 -12.55 -36.76
C LYS A 201 -1.59 -13.93 -37.20
N GLY A 202 -1.45 -14.86 -36.25
CA GLY A 202 -1.15 -16.26 -36.53
C GLY A 202 -2.19 -16.89 -37.46
N ASN A 203 -1.71 -17.62 -38.46
CA ASN A 203 -2.54 -18.19 -39.50
C ASN A 203 -3.26 -19.48 -39.04
N THR A 204 -4.48 -19.35 -38.52
CA THR A 204 -5.29 -20.46 -37.97
C THR A 204 -5.96 -21.36 -39.03
N GLY A 205 -5.26 -21.65 -40.13
CA GLY A 205 -5.76 -22.44 -41.26
C GLY A 205 -6.06 -23.90 -40.87
N LYS A 206 -7.22 -24.41 -41.29
CA LYS A 206 -7.66 -25.78 -40.99
C LYS A 206 -7.19 -26.84 -41.99
N ASP A 207 -6.55 -26.44 -43.08
CA ASP A 207 -6.41 -27.26 -44.29
C ASP A 207 -4.95 -27.51 -44.73
N ASP A 208 -3.95 -27.18 -43.90
CA ASP A 208 -2.51 -27.39 -44.21
C ASP A 208 -2.00 -28.70 -43.60
N GLN A 209 -1.97 -29.79 -44.39
CA GLN A 209 -1.40 -31.07 -43.95
C GLN A 209 0.14 -30.99 -43.82
N GLY A 210 0.62 -30.58 -42.65
CA GLY A 210 2.04 -30.73 -42.30
C GLY A 210 2.60 -29.72 -41.29
N LEU A 211 1.90 -28.61 -41.00
CA LEU A 211 2.37 -27.62 -40.03
C LEU A 211 1.53 -27.63 -38.75
N ASP A 212 2.13 -28.18 -37.69
CA ASP A 212 1.59 -28.29 -36.34
C ASP A 212 1.12 -26.92 -35.80
N THR A 213 -0.19 -26.77 -35.63
CA THR A 213 -0.84 -25.48 -35.35
C THR A 213 -0.43 -24.83 -34.03
N GLY A 214 0.20 -25.58 -33.11
CA GLY A 214 0.74 -25.06 -31.86
C GLY A 214 2.03 -24.24 -32.00
N ARG A 215 2.70 -24.25 -33.16
CA ARG A 215 4.05 -23.65 -33.34
C ARG A 215 4.05 -22.20 -33.83
N GLN A 216 2.92 -21.51 -33.72
CA GLN A 216 2.80 -20.13 -34.20
C GLN A 216 3.44 -19.15 -33.20
N ALA A 217 4.41 -18.34 -33.65
CA ALA A 217 5.18 -17.47 -32.75
C ALA A 217 5.80 -16.25 -33.45
N ALA A 218 5.93 -15.11 -32.77
CA ALA A 218 6.77 -14.01 -33.26
C ALA A 218 8.25 -14.44 -33.29
N PHE A 219 8.71 -15.16 -32.26
CA PHE A 219 10.03 -15.80 -32.20
C PHE A 219 9.92 -17.29 -31.85
N HIS A 220 10.44 -18.17 -32.71
CA HIS A 220 10.62 -19.60 -32.46
C HIS A 220 12.10 -19.92 -32.35
N ILE A 221 12.52 -20.51 -31.24
CA ILE A 221 13.93 -20.82 -30.96
C ILE A 221 14.02 -22.28 -30.54
N SER A 222 14.96 -22.99 -31.14
CA SER A 222 15.13 -24.43 -30.97
C SER A 222 16.61 -24.81 -30.96
N GLU A 223 16.93 -25.93 -30.31
CA GLU A 223 18.30 -26.43 -30.17
C GLU A 223 19.22 -25.40 -29.46
N ASP A 224 20.35 -25.02 -30.05
CA ASP A 224 21.31 -24.01 -29.59
C ASP A 224 21.12 -22.64 -30.26
N GLY A 225 19.93 -22.38 -30.83
CA GLY A 225 19.61 -21.13 -31.51
C GLY A 225 19.68 -19.89 -30.61
N TYR A 226 20.21 -18.79 -31.17
CA TYR A 226 20.38 -17.50 -30.50
C TYR A 226 19.67 -16.36 -31.24
N VAL A 227 18.93 -15.53 -30.51
CA VAL A 227 18.32 -14.29 -31.02
C VAL A 227 18.68 -13.09 -30.16
N GLU A 228 19.02 -11.97 -30.80
CA GLU A 228 19.20 -10.66 -30.16
C GLU A 228 18.26 -9.64 -30.79
N PHE A 229 17.37 -9.05 -29.99
CA PHE A 229 16.30 -8.15 -30.45
C PHE A 229 16.35 -6.83 -29.70
N MET A 230 16.74 -5.76 -30.40
CA MET A 230 17.05 -4.45 -29.81
C MET A 230 16.21 -3.33 -30.43
N LYS A 231 15.65 -2.46 -29.59
CA LYS A 231 14.88 -1.26 -30.00
C LYS A 231 13.65 -1.58 -30.89
N GLY A 232 13.15 -2.81 -30.82
CA GLY A 232 12.13 -3.33 -31.73
C GLY A 232 10.71 -3.24 -31.19
N SER A 233 9.75 -3.64 -32.03
CA SER A 233 8.33 -3.72 -31.67
C SER A 233 7.69 -5.03 -32.12
N VAL A 234 6.81 -5.57 -31.29
CA VAL A 234 5.98 -6.74 -31.62
C VAL A 234 4.55 -6.46 -31.22
N ASP A 235 3.62 -6.58 -32.16
CA ASP A 235 2.18 -6.56 -31.89
C ASP A 235 1.50 -7.68 -32.69
N VAL A 236 1.28 -8.81 -32.01
CA VAL A 236 0.80 -10.06 -32.61
C VAL A 236 -0.45 -10.58 -31.92
N SER A 237 -1.28 -11.29 -32.67
CA SER A 237 -2.50 -11.93 -32.19
C SER A 237 -2.56 -13.40 -32.63
N ASP A 238 -3.18 -14.25 -31.81
CA ASP A 238 -3.31 -15.71 -32.05
C ASP A 238 -1.99 -16.40 -32.43
N ALA A 239 -0.90 -16.01 -31.77
CA ALA A 239 0.42 -16.62 -31.83
C ALA A 239 1.17 -16.39 -30.51
N HIS A 240 2.20 -17.18 -30.22
CA HIS A 240 3.12 -16.93 -29.11
C HIS A 240 3.93 -15.64 -29.32
N GLY A 241 4.35 -14.99 -28.23
CA GLY A 241 5.43 -14.01 -28.32
C GLY A 241 6.76 -14.72 -28.55
N LEU A 242 7.18 -15.52 -27.56
CA LEU A 242 8.38 -16.36 -27.58
C LEU A 242 7.97 -17.84 -27.46
N LEU A 243 8.53 -18.70 -28.30
CA LEU A 243 8.45 -20.16 -28.18
C LEU A 243 9.88 -20.72 -28.15
N LEU A 244 10.31 -21.23 -27.00
CA LEU A 244 11.63 -21.83 -26.80
C LEU A 244 11.48 -23.35 -26.62
N GLN A 245 12.19 -24.14 -27.44
CA GLN A 245 12.06 -25.60 -27.51
C GLN A 245 13.41 -26.34 -27.39
N GLY A 246 13.46 -27.39 -26.57
CA GLY A 246 14.57 -28.34 -26.52
C GLY A 246 15.42 -28.29 -25.25
N ASN A 247 16.69 -28.68 -25.35
CA ASN A 247 17.60 -28.84 -24.20
C ASN A 247 19.08 -28.49 -24.48
N LYS A 248 19.39 -27.81 -25.61
CA LYS A 248 20.74 -27.36 -26.00
C LYS A 248 20.96 -25.83 -25.84
N GLY A 249 20.29 -25.19 -24.87
CA GLY A 249 20.66 -23.82 -24.47
C GLY A 249 20.06 -22.67 -25.27
N SER A 250 19.05 -22.92 -26.12
CA SER A 250 18.22 -21.89 -26.80
C SER A 250 18.04 -20.60 -26.00
N GLN A 251 18.51 -19.47 -26.54
CA GLN A 251 18.57 -18.18 -25.85
C GLN A 251 17.99 -17.02 -26.68
N ILE A 252 17.27 -16.11 -26.02
CA ILE A 252 16.95 -14.79 -26.55
C ILE A 252 17.27 -13.65 -25.59
N ASN A 253 17.94 -12.63 -26.12
CA ASN A 253 18.24 -11.37 -25.48
C ASN A 253 17.37 -10.26 -26.09
N ILE A 254 16.60 -9.55 -25.28
CA ILE A 254 15.73 -8.45 -25.71
C ILE A 254 16.07 -7.18 -24.94
N GLY A 255 16.29 -6.07 -25.65
CA GLY A 255 16.62 -4.77 -25.07
C GLY A 255 15.81 -3.62 -25.64
N ASP A 256 15.39 -2.69 -24.77
CA ASP A 256 14.77 -1.41 -25.11
C ASP A 256 13.55 -1.54 -26.07
N SER A 257 12.77 -2.62 -25.93
CA SER A 257 11.74 -3.05 -26.91
C SER A 257 10.33 -3.15 -26.31
N ASN A 258 9.30 -3.11 -27.17
CA ASN A 258 7.89 -3.27 -26.79
C ASN A 258 7.29 -4.54 -27.41
N ILE A 259 6.66 -5.40 -26.61
CA ILE A 259 6.05 -6.66 -27.05
C ILE A 259 4.61 -6.75 -26.52
N THR A 260 3.66 -6.98 -27.42
CA THR A 260 2.25 -7.19 -27.10
C THR A 260 1.75 -8.47 -27.78
N VAL A 261 1.16 -9.37 -27.00
CA VAL A 261 0.61 -10.66 -27.45
C VAL A 261 -0.87 -10.72 -27.08
N LYS A 262 -1.74 -10.72 -28.10
CA LYS A 262 -3.21 -10.61 -27.96
C LYS A 262 -3.91 -11.95 -28.22
N GLY A 263 -5.06 -12.14 -27.58
CA GLY A 263 -5.82 -13.39 -27.63
C GLY A 263 -5.47 -14.34 -26.48
N ASN A 264 -6.30 -15.37 -26.29
CA ASN A 264 -6.26 -16.28 -25.14
C ASN A 264 -5.84 -17.72 -25.46
N ALA A 265 -5.64 -18.06 -26.74
CA ALA A 265 -5.22 -19.40 -27.16
C ALA A 265 -3.69 -19.62 -27.09
N PHE A 266 -2.91 -18.54 -27.03
CA PHE A 266 -1.44 -18.55 -27.04
C PHE A 266 -0.88 -17.76 -25.86
N TYR A 267 0.38 -18.02 -25.52
CA TYR A 267 1.08 -17.48 -24.34
C TYR A 267 2.16 -16.46 -24.73
N GLY A 268 2.50 -15.56 -23.80
CA GLY A 268 3.58 -14.59 -23.99
C GLY A 268 4.93 -15.26 -24.26
N MET A 269 5.34 -16.13 -23.35
CA MET A 269 6.51 -17.00 -23.49
C MET A 269 6.08 -18.44 -23.22
N HIS A 270 6.42 -19.34 -24.12
CA HIS A 270 6.13 -20.77 -24.03
C HIS A 270 7.46 -21.56 -24.02
N PHE A 271 7.63 -22.40 -23.00
CA PHE A 271 8.82 -23.24 -22.80
C PHE A 271 8.42 -24.72 -22.85
N GLU A 272 9.01 -25.47 -23.79
CA GLU A 272 8.81 -26.91 -23.96
C GLU A 272 10.17 -27.61 -24.16
N GLY A 273 10.31 -28.87 -23.72
CA GLY A 273 11.53 -29.63 -24.01
C GLY A 273 11.78 -30.72 -22.99
N LYS A 274 11.53 -31.98 -23.39
CA LYS A 274 11.53 -33.16 -22.51
C LYS A 274 12.77 -33.17 -21.60
N ALA A 275 12.53 -33.12 -20.30
CA ALA A 275 13.55 -33.47 -19.31
C ALA A 275 14.07 -34.89 -19.59
N THR A 276 15.38 -35.04 -19.77
CA THR A 276 16.02 -36.30 -20.10
C THR A 276 15.89 -37.29 -18.93
N SER A 277 15.19 -38.40 -19.16
CA SER A 277 14.90 -39.43 -18.15
C SER A 277 16.13 -40.29 -17.84
N GLY A 278 17.16 -39.71 -17.22
CA GLY A 278 18.48 -40.34 -17.12
C GLY A 278 19.49 -39.75 -16.13
N GLY A 279 19.07 -38.97 -15.13
CA GLY A 279 19.90 -38.62 -13.96
C GLY A 279 21.07 -37.64 -14.17
N SER A 280 21.57 -37.45 -15.39
CA SER A 280 22.59 -36.44 -15.68
C SER A 280 22.00 -35.01 -15.65
N SER A 281 22.73 -34.09 -15.01
CA SER A 281 22.32 -32.67 -14.90
C SER A 281 22.79 -31.83 -16.09
N GLU A 282 22.98 -32.46 -17.25
CA GLU A 282 23.74 -31.98 -18.42
C GLU A 282 22.85 -31.49 -19.57
N GLY A 283 21.62 -31.06 -19.27
CA GLY A 283 20.80 -30.27 -20.18
C GLY A 283 21.04 -28.78 -19.95
N GLU A 284 21.33 -28.03 -21.02
CA GLU A 284 21.45 -26.57 -20.96
C GLU A 284 20.06 -25.93 -20.81
N SER A 285 20.02 -24.75 -20.17
CA SER A 285 18.76 -24.13 -19.75
C SER A 285 18.19 -23.21 -20.84
N LEU A 286 16.89 -23.27 -21.07
CA LEU A 286 16.20 -22.32 -21.97
C LEU A 286 16.26 -20.93 -21.34
N ARG A 287 16.76 -19.93 -22.07
CA ARG A 287 17.15 -18.64 -21.48
C ARG A 287 16.48 -17.43 -22.14
N VAL A 288 15.94 -16.53 -21.32
CA VAL A 288 15.36 -15.25 -21.76
C VAL A 288 15.91 -14.10 -20.91
N ASP A 289 16.63 -13.16 -21.50
CA ASP A 289 17.04 -11.91 -20.86
C ASP A 289 16.21 -10.74 -21.42
N LEU A 290 15.35 -10.13 -20.60
CA LEU A 290 14.57 -8.94 -20.96
C LEU A 290 15.10 -7.69 -20.23
N ARG A 291 15.73 -6.77 -20.96
CA ARG A 291 16.17 -5.48 -20.43
C ARG A 291 15.35 -4.31 -20.96
N LYS A 292 14.96 -3.37 -20.08
CA LYS A 292 14.22 -2.14 -20.44
C LYS A 292 13.01 -2.39 -21.34
N THR A 293 12.36 -3.53 -21.16
CA THR A 293 11.36 -4.07 -22.09
C THR A 293 9.98 -3.96 -21.47
N ARG A 294 8.96 -3.67 -22.29
CA ARG A 294 7.55 -3.76 -21.90
C ARG A 294 6.92 -4.95 -22.61
N PHE A 295 6.49 -5.95 -21.85
CA PHE A 295 5.90 -7.18 -22.36
C PHE A 295 4.47 -7.32 -21.81
N LEU A 296 3.48 -7.30 -22.70
CA LEU A 296 2.05 -7.29 -22.37
C LEU A 296 1.32 -8.50 -22.95
N VAL A 297 0.58 -9.22 -22.10
CA VAL A 297 -0.24 -10.38 -22.48
C VAL A 297 -1.65 -10.26 -21.85
N PRO A 298 -2.47 -9.30 -22.30
CA PRO A 298 -3.68 -8.86 -21.58
C PRO A 298 -4.82 -9.89 -21.49
N ASP A 299 -4.78 -10.97 -22.27
CA ASP A 299 -5.84 -11.97 -22.39
C ASP A 299 -5.39 -13.40 -22.01
N SER A 300 -4.13 -13.59 -21.60
CA SER A 300 -3.51 -14.92 -21.47
C SER A 300 -2.37 -14.96 -20.44
N ILE A 301 -1.64 -16.08 -20.45
CA ILE A 301 -0.51 -16.37 -19.56
C ILE A 301 0.76 -15.73 -20.11
N ALA A 302 1.46 -14.93 -19.29
CA ALA A 302 2.73 -14.32 -19.69
C ALA A 302 3.89 -15.32 -19.77
N LEU A 303 4.00 -16.24 -18.80
CA LEU A 303 5.00 -17.32 -18.77
C LEU A 303 4.31 -18.69 -18.64
N TYR A 304 4.39 -19.54 -19.66
CA TYR A 304 3.89 -20.92 -19.60
C TYR A 304 5.00 -21.94 -19.83
N SER A 305 5.11 -22.91 -18.93
CA SER A 305 6.14 -23.95 -18.95
C SER A 305 5.49 -25.33 -18.76
N SER A 306 5.69 -26.23 -19.72
CA SER A 306 5.07 -27.58 -19.73
C SER A 306 6.06 -28.60 -20.30
N GLN A 307 6.30 -29.69 -19.56
CA GLN A 307 7.24 -30.76 -19.96
C GLN A 307 8.66 -30.28 -20.28
N SER A 308 9.04 -29.11 -19.76
CA SER A 308 10.30 -28.41 -20.00
C SER A 308 11.39 -28.79 -18.98
N GLY A 309 12.64 -28.68 -19.40
CA GLY A 309 13.79 -28.65 -18.48
C GLY A 309 13.88 -27.35 -17.69
N LYS A 310 15.10 -26.95 -17.31
CA LYS A 310 15.37 -25.68 -16.64
C LYS A 310 15.10 -24.51 -17.60
N SER A 311 14.25 -23.58 -17.19
CA SER A 311 13.94 -22.33 -17.89
C SER A 311 14.32 -21.14 -17.00
N GLU A 312 15.27 -20.30 -17.44
CA GLU A 312 15.73 -19.13 -16.67
C GLU A 312 15.35 -17.81 -17.37
N ILE A 313 14.60 -16.97 -16.67
CA ILE A 313 14.13 -15.68 -17.15
C ILE A 313 14.73 -14.57 -16.28
N PHE A 314 15.49 -13.68 -16.90
CA PHE A 314 16.12 -12.53 -16.26
C PHE A 314 15.42 -11.24 -16.73
N LEU A 315 14.90 -10.46 -15.79
CA LEU A 315 14.21 -9.20 -16.05
C LEU A 315 15.00 -8.07 -15.42
N LYS A 316 15.40 -7.06 -16.20
CA LYS A 316 16.10 -5.86 -15.71
C LYS A 316 15.47 -4.58 -16.25
N GLU A 317 15.10 -3.64 -15.38
CA GLU A 317 14.43 -2.39 -15.79
C GLU A 317 13.11 -2.64 -16.59
N THR A 318 12.46 -3.80 -16.38
CA THR A 318 11.46 -4.39 -17.29
C THR A 318 10.06 -4.47 -16.67
N LYS A 319 9.02 -4.29 -17.50
CA LYS A 319 7.59 -4.42 -17.12
C LYS A 319 6.99 -5.65 -17.80
N LEU A 320 6.55 -6.63 -17.02
CA LEU A 320 5.92 -7.88 -17.47
C LEU A 320 4.49 -8.01 -16.93
N PHE A 321 3.50 -8.07 -17.84
CA PHE A 321 2.09 -8.21 -17.50
C PHE A 321 1.46 -9.41 -18.23
N GLY A 322 0.73 -10.23 -17.48
CA GLY A 322 -0.24 -11.18 -18.03
C GLY A 322 -1.52 -11.19 -17.19
N ASP A 323 -2.63 -11.66 -17.77
CA ASP A 323 -3.85 -11.96 -16.99
C ASP A 323 -3.54 -13.04 -15.94
N LEU A 324 -2.72 -14.02 -16.33
CA LEU A 324 -1.93 -14.86 -15.45
C LEU A 324 -0.43 -14.58 -15.69
N LEU A 325 0.36 -14.39 -14.63
CA LEU A 325 1.80 -14.12 -14.77
C LEU A 325 2.57 -15.38 -15.14
N LEU A 326 2.33 -16.49 -14.44
CA LEU A 326 3.08 -17.74 -14.62
C LEU A 326 2.18 -18.97 -14.43
N LYS A 327 2.32 -19.94 -15.33
CA LYS A 327 1.80 -21.30 -15.17
C LYS A 327 2.89 -22.34 -15.44
N ALA A 328 3.06 -23.28 -14.52
CA ALA A 328 4.03 -24.36 -14.63
C ALA A 328 3.36 -25.70 -14.29
N ASP A 329 3.32 -26.61 -15.27
CA ASP A 329 2.80 -27.97 -15.09
C ASP A 329 3.66 -29.06 -15.76
N ARG A 330 3.32 -30.33 -15.51
CA ARG A 330 3.92 -31.51 -16.15
C ARG A 330 5.45 -31.60 -15.99
N HIS A 331 5.93 -31.55 -14.75
CA HIS A 331 7.34 -31.66 -14.36
C HIS A 331 8.27 -30.53 -14.89
N SER A 332 7.71 -29.36 -15.19
CA SER A 332 8.49 -28.19 -15.65
C SER A 332 9.32 -27.54 -14.53
N SER A 333 10.39 -26.83 -14.89
CA SER A 333 11.22 -26.08 -13.94
C SER A 333 11.52 -24.68 -14.46
N ILE A 334 10.93 -23.67 -13.81
CA ILE A 334 11.03 -22.25 -14.22
C ILE A 334 11.56 -21.37 -13.08
N LYS A 335 12.47 -20.46 -13.41
CA LYS A 335 13.11 -19.54 -12.46
C LYS A 335 13.09 -18.13 -13.03
N VAL A 336 12.51 -17.19 -12.29
CA VAL A 336 12.38 -15.79 -12.68
C VAL A 336 13.21 -14.92 -11.73
N VAL A 337 14.12 -14.11 -12.28
CA VAL A 337 14.98 -13.19 -11.54
C VAL A 337 14.72 -11.77 -12.01
N ALA A 338 14.18 -10.93 -11.12
CA ALA A 338 13.79 -9.56 -11.40
C ALA A 338 14.72 -8.56 -10.69
N ASP A 339 15.18 -7.55 -11.43
CA ASP A 339 16.04 -6.47 -11.00
C ASP A 339 15.44 -5.13 -11.47
N ASP A 340 15.07 -4.24 -10.55
CA ASP A 340 14.33 -2.98 -10.82
C ASP A 340 13.16 -3.16 -11.81
N SER A 341 12.37 -4.22 -11.62
CA SER A 341 11.37 -4.70 -12.57
C SER A 341 10.00 -4.93 -11.94
N ALA A 342 8.94 -4.74 -12.72
CA ALA A 342 7.55 -4.87 -12.28
C ALA A 342 6.86 -6.05 -12.96
N LEU A 343 6.32 -6.97 -12.16
CA LEU A 343 5.63 -8.18 -12.59
C LEU A 343 4.18 -8.13 -12.12
N VAL A 344 3.23 -8.43 -13.00
CA VAL A 344 1.79 -8.31 -12.70
C VAL A 344 1.03 -9.55 -13.18
N GLY A 345 0.21 -10.12 -12.28
CA GLY A 345 -0.62 -11.30 -12.52
C GLY A 345 -0.41 -12.40 -11.46
N GLN A 346 -1.33 -13.37 -11.41
CA GLN A 346 -1.28 -14.52 -10.48
C GLN A 346 -0.34 -15.65 -10.96
N THR A 347 -0.10 -16.66 -10.12
CA THR A 347 0.71 -17.84 -10.48
C THR A 347 0.00 -19.15 -10.17
N GLN A 348 0.14 -20.13 -11.07
CA GLN A 348 -0.39 -21.49 -10.94
C GLN A 348 0.73 -22.50 -11.15
N VAL A 349 1.02 -23.33 -10.15
CA VAL A 349 2.14 -24.29 -10.20
C VAL A 349 1.64 -25.63 -9.68
N ASP A 350 1.74 -26.67 -10.49
CA ASP A 350 1.25 -27.99 -10.10
C ASP A 350 2.16 -28.67 -9.07
N ASN A 351 1.72 -29.82 -8.55
CA ASN A 351 2.52 -30.59 -7.59
C ASN A 351 3.80 -31.20 -8.19
N SER A 352 3.87 -31.36 -9.51
CA SER A 352 4.99 -32.02 -10.21
C SER A 352 6.14 -31.07 -10.61
N SER A 353 5.87 -29.77 -10.71
CA SER A 353 6.73 -28.74 -11.30
C SER A 353 7.32 -27.77 -10.26
N THR A 354 8.28 -26.93 -10.65
CA THR A 354 8.88 -25.92 -9.75
C THR A 354 8.87 -24.53 -10.38
N ALA A 355 8.45 -23.51 -9.61
CA ALA A 355 8.57 -22.11 -10.00
C ALA A 355 9.18 -21.27 -8.88
N ASP A 356 10.36 -20.69 -9.14
CA ASP A 356 11.13 -19.89 -8.19
C ASP A 356 11.18 -18.43 -8.62
N LEU A 357 10.82 -17.49 -7.73
CA LEU A 357 10.82 -16.04 -8.01
C LEU A 357 11.80 -15.30 -7.11
N LYS A 358 12.75 -14.58 -7.71
CA LYS A 358 13.71 -13.72 -7.00
C LYS A 358 13.46 -12.26 -7.39
N LEU A 359 13.09 -11.40 -6.42
CA LEU A 359 12.87 -9.97 -6.61
C LEU A 359 13.99 -9.16 -5.95
N LYS A 360 14.66 -8.31 -6.73
CA LYS A 360 15.79 -7.48 -6.30
C LYS A 360 15.59 -6.02 -6.65
N ASN A 361 16.21 -5.12 -5.86
CA ASN A 361 16.38 -3.70 -6.16
C ASN A 361 15.07 -3.00 -6.58
N ASN A 362 14.19 -2.72 -5.63
CA ASN A 362 12.87 -2.08 -5.80
C ASN A 362 11.83 -2.89 -6.61
N SER A 363 12.16 -4.10 -7.10
CA SER A 363 11.24 -4.93 -7.88
C SER A 363 9.91 -5.21 -7.15
N GLN A 364 8.84 -5.31 -7.94
CA GLN A 364 7.46 -5.42 -7.43
C GLN A 364 6.72 -6.54 -8.13
N TRP A 365 6.08 -7.43 -7.36
CA TRP A 365 5.12 -8.41 -7.87
C TRP A 365 3.71 -8.05 -7.39
N VAL A 366 2.84 -7.71 -8.33
CA VAL A 366 1.47 -7.25 -8.07
C VAL A 366 0.47 -8.38 -8.34
N LEU A 367 -0.19 -8.85 -7.27
CA LEU A 367 -1.21 -9.90 -7.32
C LEU A 367 -2.55 -9.27 -7.72
N LEU A 368 -2.79 -9.24 -9.03
CA LEU A 368 -4.06 -8.87 -9.67
C LEU A 368 -4.83 -10.14 -10.01
N GLN A 369 -6.15 -10.20 -9.73
CA GLN A 369 -6.99 -11.31 -10.20
C GLN A 369 -7.13 -11.29 -11.74
N PRO A 370 -7.14 -12.46 -12.42
CA PRO A 370 -7.37 -12.55 -13.85
C PRO A 370 -8.79 -12.10 -14.22
N LYS A 371 -8.94 -11.44 -15.38
CA LYS A 371 -10.22 -11.12 -16.02
C LYS A 371 -10.95 -12.39 -16.48
N LYS A 372 -10.21 -13.43 -16.92
CA LYS A 372 -10.78 -14.68 -17.45
C LYS A 372 -10.33 -15.90 -16.63
N LEU A 373 -11.20 -16.36 -15.73
CA LEU A 373 -10.97 -17.56 -14.92
C LEU A 373 -11.00 -18.84 -15.79
N GLN A 374 -9.86 -19.53 -15.89
CA GLN A 374 -9.78 -20.88 -16.50
C GLN A 374 -10.38 -21.97 -15.59
N ASP A 375 -10.44 -21.77 -14.27
CA ASP A 375 -11.05 -22.67 -13.29
C ASP A 375 -11.74 -21.85 -12.18
N PRO A 376 -13.07 -21.99 -11.98
CA PRO A 376 -13.79 -21.33 -10.90
C PRO A 376 -13.32 -21.71 -9.50
N ASN A 377 -12.80 -22.93 -9.29
CA ASN A 377 -12.47 -23.44 -7.95
C ASN A 377 -11.19 -22.84 -7.37
N ASN A 378 -10.29 -22.35 -8.22
CA ASN A 378 -9.03 -21.71 -7.82
C ASN A 378 -9.13 -20.17 -7.75
N ARG A 379 -10.35 -19.59 -7.72
CA ARG A 379 -10.56 -18.14 -7.70
C ARG A 379 -9.90 -17.48 -6.50
N GLY A 380 -8.85 -16.70 -6.75
CA GLY A 380 -8.10 -15.99 -5.70
C GLY A 380 -7.04 -16.83 -4.98
N VAL A 381 -6.76 -18.06 -5.43
CA VAL A 381 -5.73 -18.94 -4.87
C VAL A 381 -4.52 -18.98 -5.80
N LEU A 382 -3.35 -18.64 -5.28
CA LEU A 382 -2.09 -18.58 -6.02
C LEU A 382 -1.10 -19.62 -5.47
N PHE A 383 -0.31 -20.24 -6.33
CA PHE A 383 0.73 -21.20 -5.95
C PHE A 383 2.08 -20.83 -6.55
N ILE A 384 3.16 -20.93 -5.75
CA ILE A 384 4.56 -20.76 -6.19
C ILE A 384 5.48 -21.65 -5.33
N SER A 385 6.66 -22.04 -5.85
CA SER A 385 7.56 -22.99 -5.14
C SER A 385 8.51 -22.31 -4.17
N SER A 386 9.12 -21.18 -4.55
CA SER A 386 9.89 -20.35 -3.61
C SER A 386 9.84 -18.86 -3.98
N VAL A 387 10.08 -18.01 -2.98
CA VAL A 387 10.23 -16.56 -3.15
C VAL A 387 11.44 -16.03 -2.37
N ASP A 388 12.26 -15.23 -3.03
CA ASP A 388 13.42 -14.53 -2.47
C ASP A 388 13.26 -13.02 -2.72
N LEU A 389 13.14 -12.25 -1.64
CA LEU A 389 12.98 -10.80 -1.65
C LEU A 389 14.26 -10.12 -1.17
N SER A 390 14.73 -9.13 -1.92
CA SER A 390 15.82 -8.24 -1.53
C SER A 390 15.49 -6.80 -1.95
N ASN A 391 15.28 -5.91 -0.98
CA ASN A 391 14.77 -4.55 -1.19
C ASN A 391 13.58 -4.50 -2.18
N SER A 392 12.59 -5.38 -2.01
CA SER A 392 11.53 -5.64 -3.01
C SER A 392 10.19 -5.95 -2.35
N SER A 393 9.10 -5.95 -3.13
CA SER A 393 7.73 -6.02 -2.59
C SER A 393 6.79 -7.02 -3.29
N ILE A 394 5.94 -7.68 -2.50
CA ILE A 394 4.74 -8.38 -2.97
C ILE A 394 3.51 -7.52 -2.61
N ILE A 395 2.64 -7.25 -3.59
CA ILE A 395 1.54 -6.30 -3.45
C ILE A 395 0.21 -6.97 -3.82
N PHE A 396 -0.65 -7.23 -2.84
CA PHE A 396 -2.01 -7.67 -3.10
C PHE A 396 -2.86 -6.49 -3.58
N LYS A 397 -3.32 -6.52 -4.84
CA LYS A 397 -4.08 -5.42 -5.46
C LYS A 397 -5.58 -5.60 -5.15
N LYS A 398 -6.19 -4.59 -4.53
CA LYS A 398 -7.66 -4.51 -4.43
C LYS A 398 -8.26 -4.23 -5.82
N THR A 399 -9.25 -5.03 -6.22
CA THR A 399 -10.11 -4.80 -7.39
C THR A 399 -11.03 -3.59 -7.17
N LYS A 400 -11.33 -2.83 -8.24
CA LYS A 400 -12.15 -1.60 -8.14
C LYS A 400 -13.68 -1.86 -8.08
N SER A 401 -14.16 -3.05 -8.47
CA SER A 401 -15.57 -3.32 -8.74
C SER A 401 -16.19 -4.44 -7.86
N SER A 402 -17.51 -4.36 -7.69
CA SER A 402 -18.40 -5.20 -6.87
C SER A 402 -18.27 -5.10 -5.33
N THR A 403 -19.36 -5.38 -4.64
CA THR A 403 -19.53 -5.20 -3.19
C THR A 403 -18.82 -6.26 -2.34
N ASP A 404 -18.56 -7.44 -2.91
CA ASP A 404 -17.87 -8.54 -2.22
C ASP A 404 -16.36 -8.38 -2.30
N HIS A 405 -15.73 -8.27 -1.13
CA HIS A 405 -14.28 -8.17 -1.03
C HIS A 405 -13.64 -9.55 -1.27
N THR A 406 -13.37 -9.87 -2.53
CA THR A 406 -12.68 -11.12 -2.92
C THR A 406 -11.18 -11.03 -2.62
N TYR A 407 -10.82 -11.30 -1.37
CA TYR A 407 -9.43 -11.41 -0.92
C TYR A 407 -8.71 -12.60 -1.57
N GLN A 408 -7.39 -12.53 -1.63
CA GLN A 408 -6.54 -13.54 -2.27
C GLN A 408 -5.70 -14.31 -1.24
N THR A 409 -5.30 -15.54 -1.57
CA THR A 409 -4.41 -16.39 -0.76
C THR A 409 -3.21 -16.84 -1.59
N LEU A 410 -2.01 -16.43 -1.19
CA LEU A 410 -0.75 -16.87 -1.81
C LEU A 410 -0.15 -18.03 -1.02
N HIS A 411 -0.02 -19.18 -1.68
CA HIS A 411 0.65 -20.37 -1.19
C HIS A 411 2.10 -20.40 -1.70
N ILE A 412 3.07 -20.48 -0.79
CA ILE A 412 4.50 -20.59 -1.10
C ILE A 412 5.02 -21.93 -0.57
N GLY A 413 5.61 -22.73 -1.46
CA GLY A 413 6.32 -23.96 -1.08
C GLY A 413 5.44 -25.21 -0.97
N LYS A 414 6.12 -26.36 -0.83
CA LYS A 414 5.51 -27.71 -0.80
C LYS A 414 5.67 -28.43 0.55
N GLY A 415 6.34 -27.82 1.53
CA GLY A 415 6.51 -28.33 2.90
C GLY A 415 7.89 -28.92 3.21
N LYS A 416 8.95 -28.51 2.50
CA LYS A 416 10.34 -28.94 2.76
C LYS A 416 11.34 -27.82 2.41
N GLY A 417 12.24 -27.51 3.33
CA GLY A 417 13.35 -26.58 3.13
C GLY A 417 12.94 -25.11 3.08
N LEU A 418 13.95 -24.24 2.93
CA LEU A 418 13.78 -22.80 2.79
C LEU A 418 13.02 -22.44 1.51
N VAL A 419 11.78 -21.97 1.65
CA VAL A 419 10.90 -21.58 0.53
C VAL A 419 10.62 -20.07 0.50
N TYR A 420 10.90 -19.35 1.59
CA TYR A 420 10.71 -17.91 1.65
C TYR A 420 11.92 -17.22 2.30
N GLN A 421 12.58 -16.36 1.53
CA GLN A 421 13.77 -15.62 1.96
C GLN A 421 13.51 -14.11 1.88
N ALA A 422 13.80 -13.38 2.97
CA ALA A 422 13.57 -11.94 3.07
C ALA A 422 14.82 -11.19 3.53
N GLY A 423 15.60 -10.69 2.57
CA GLY A 423 16.70 -9.75 2.78
C GLY A 423 16.24 -8.38 3.28
N SER A 424 17.18 -7.46 3.47
CA SER A 424 16.88 -6.11 3.93
C SER A 424 15.91 -5.38 2.97
N GLY A 425 14.96 -4.63 3.53
CA GLY A 425 13.97 -3.88 2.74
C GLY A 425 12.90 -4.74 2.06
N SER A 426 12.64 -5.97 2.53
CA SER A 426 11.56 -6.81 2.00
C SER A 426 10.18 -6.41 2.53
N TRP A 427 9.19 -6.29 1.64
CA TRP A 427 7.83 -5.85 1.97
C TRP A 427 6.73 -6.79 1.46
N VAL A 428 5.65 -6.93 2.23
CA VAL A 428 4.39 -7.54 1.79
C VAL A 428 3.24 -6.60 2.13
N HIS A 429 2.39 -6.30 1.13
CA HIS A 429 1.24 -5.40 1.28
C HIS A 429 -0.06 -6.23 1.18
N LEU A 430 -0.84 -6.24 2.27
CA LEU A 430 -2.08 -7.04 2.40
C LEU A 430 -3.29 -6.10 2.63
N ASN A 431 -4.45 -6.44 2.07
CA ASN A 431 -5.72 -5.78 2.38
C ASN A 431 -6.45 -6.52 3.50
N ALA A 432 -7.21 -5.80 4.33
CA ALA A 432 -7.95 -6.39 5.44
C ALA A 432 -9.28 -5.66 5.72
N CYS A 433 -10.38 -6.40 5.82
CA CYS A 433 -11.59 -5.97 6.51
C CYS A 433 -11.50 -6.48 7.95
N LEU A 434 -11.56 -5.57 8.91
CA LEU A 434 -11.36 -5.89 10.33
C LEU A 434 -12.62 -5.49 11.09
N ASN A 435 -13.61 -6.37 11.02
CA ASN A 435 -14.99 -6.11 11.45
C ASN A 435 -15.42 -7.06 12.59
N PRO A 436 -15.47 -6.60 13.86
CA PRO A 436 -15.96 -7.38 14.99
C PRO A 436 -17.37 -7.99 14.88
N SER A 437 -18.21 -7.47 13.99
CA SER A 437 -19.56 -8.03 13.73
C SER A 437 -19.63 -8.97 12.52
N ASP A 438 -18.53 -9.20 11.81
CA ASP A 438 -18.54 -10.12 10.67
C ASP A 438 -18.46 -11.58 11.16
N THR A 439 -19.62 -12.24 11.16
CA THR A 439 -19.77 -13.65 11.49
C THR A 439 -19.92 -14.52 10.24
N SER A 440 -19.68 -13.98 9.04
CA SER A 440 -19.69 -14.79 7.82
C SER A 440 -18.50 -15.76 7.82
N GLY A 441 -18.66 -16.93 7.21
CA GLY A 441 -17.56 -17.89 7.00
C GLY A 441 -16.54 -17.45 5.94
N ASN A 442 -16.64 -16.21 5.47
CA ASN A 442 -15.90 -15.70 4.33
C ASN A 442 -14.47 -15.30 4.72
N GLN A 443 -13.58 -15.27 3.74
CA GLN A 443 -12.26 -14.68 3.91
C GLN A 443 -12.39 -13.16 4.02
N VAL A 444 -11.86 -12.55 5.09
CA VAL A 444 -11.91 -11.10 5.36
C VAL A 444 -10.55 -10.40 5.25
N THR A 445 -9.51 -11.14 4.89
CA THR A 445 -8.12 -10.67 4.76
C THR A 445 -7.43 -11.32 3.58
N ASP A 446 -6.49 -10.62 2.95
CA ASP A 446 -5.48 -11.29 2.13
C ASP A 446 -4.60 -12.17 3.01
N ARG A 447 -4.20 -13.34 2.47
CA ARG A 447 -3.51 -14.39 3.22
C ARG A 447 -2.20 -14.79 2.55
N LEU A 448 -1.18 -15.00 3.37
CA LEU A 448 0.09 -15.61 2.97
C LEU A 448 0.27 -16.94 3.72
N LEU A 449 0.28 -18.05 2.98
CA LEU A 449 0.45 -19.39 3.52
C LEU A 449 1.78 -19.97 3.04
N ILE A 450 2.68 -20.27 3.96
CA ILE A 450 4.03 -20.76 3.67
C ILE A 450 4.15 -22.20 4.16
N HIS A 451 4.54 -23.10 3.25
CA HIS A 451 4.76 -24.52 3.48
C HIS A 451 6.25 -24.84 3.26
N GLY A 452 7.01 -24.84 4.35
CA GLY A 452 8.47 -24.81 4.35
C GLY A 452 8.98 -23.63 5.18
N ASP A 453 10.30 -23.46 5.18
CA ASP A 453 11.00 -22.62 6.15
C ASP A 453 11.13 -21.17 5.67
N VAL A 454 11.24 -20.25 6.63
CA VAL A 454 11.28 -18.79 6.48
C VAL A 454 12.57 -18.23 7.05
N TRP A 455 13.34 -17.50 6.24
CA TRP A 455 14.55 -16.81 6.67
C TRP A 455 14.47 -15.30 6.46
N GLY A 456 15.04 -14.54 7.40
CA GLY A 456 15.10 -13.08 7.33
C GLY A 456 13.86 -12.40 7.91
N LYS A 457 13.61 -11.14 7.51
CA LYS A 457 12.55 -10.29 8.10
C LYS A 457 11.82 -9.47 7.04
N THR A 458 10.49 -9.59 7.05
CA THR A 458 9.57 -8.90 6.13
C THR A 458 8.76 -7.83 6.85
N ILE A 459 8.64 -6.66 6.24
CA ILE A 459 7.76 -5.59 6.72
C ILE A 459 6.36 -5.78 6.12
N VAL A 460 5.37 -6.00 6.98
CA VAL A 460 3.96 -6.18 6.62
C VAL A 460 3.24 -4.83 6.68
N HIS A 461 2.71 -4.38 5.55
CA HIS A 461 1.89 -3.18 5.44
C HIS A 461 0.43 -3.56 5.18
N ILE A 462 -0.46 -3.19 6.12
CA ILE A 462 -1.88 -3.49 6.02
C ILE A 462 -2.66 -2.29 5.48
N GLN A 463 -3.42 -2.51 4.41
CA GLN A 463 -4.42 -1.59 3.90
C GLN A 463 -5.78 -1.97 4.50
N GLY A 464 -6.05 -1.46 5.70
CA GLY A 464 -7.22 -1.81 6.52
C GLY A 464 -8.46 -0.95 6.25
N VAL A 465 -9.60 -1.59 6.02
CA VAL A 465 -10.92 -0.96 5.95
C VAL A 465 -11.73 -1.38 7.18
N ALA A 466 -12.37 -0.43 7.87
CA ALA A 466 -13.34 -0.78 8.91
C ALA A 466 -14.66 -1.22 8.26
N GLY A 467 -15.08 -2.45 8.50
CA GLY A 467 -16.41 -2.90 8.09
C GLY A 467 -17.54 -2.11 8.76
N GLY A 468 -18.72 -2.18 8.14
CA GLY A 468 -19.96 -1.65 8.71
C GLY A 468 -20.31 -2.38 10.00
N LEU A 469 -20.40 -1.66 11.10
CA LEU A 469 -20.79 -2.19 12.40
C LEU A 469 -22.27 -1.91 12.66
N LYS A 470 -23.12 -2.91 12.40
CA LYS A 470 -24.36 -3.09 13.16
C LYS A 470 -24.04 -4.05 14.32
N GLY A 471 -24.40 -3.65 15.55
CA GLY A 471 -24.23 -4.46 16.77
C GLY A 471 -22.97 -4.18 17.60
N LYS A 472 -23.12 -4.24 18.94
CA LYS A 472 -22.03 -4.14 19.94
C LYS A 472 -21.43 -5.52 20.24
N ASN A 473 -20.64 -6.08 19.33
CA ASN A 473 -19.90 -7.32 19.62
C ASN A 473 -18.61 -7.04 20.41
N GLU A 474 -18.57 -7.47 21.67
CA GLU A 474 -17.41 -7.30 22.58
C GLU A 474 -16.27 -8.30 22.33
N LYS A 475 -16.46 -9.30 21.45
CA LYS A 475 -15.46 -10.34 21.18
C LYS A 475 -14.22 -9.77 20.49
N ALA A 476 -13.05 -10.25 20.91
CA ALA A 476 -11.77 -9.88 20.33
C ALA A 476 -11.68 -10.32 18.86
N HIS A 477 -11.80 -9.35 17.96
CA HIS A 477 -11.56 -9.58 16.54
C HIS A 477 -10.05 -9.73 16.32
N SER A 478 -9.64 -10.98 16.06
CA SER A 478 -8.28 -11.41 15.79
C SER A 478 -8.28 -12.32 14.56
N VAL A 479 -7.61 -11.88 13.50
CA VAL A 479 -7.61 -12.55 12.20
C VAL A 479 -6.20 -12.95 11.81
N SER A 480 -6.01 -14.24 11.51
CA SER A 480 -4.77 -14.73 10.91
C SER A 480 -4.56 -14.11 9.52
N ILE A 481 -3.34 -13.65 9.24
CA ILE A 481 -2.96 -13.09 7.94
C ILE A 481 -1.74 -13.78 7.32
N ILE A 482 -0.84 -14.35 8.14
CA ILE A 482 0.30 -15.15 7.68
C ILE A 482 0.39 -16.42 8.51
N GLN A 483 0.53 -17.58 7.86
CA GLN A 483 0.73 -18.88 8.49
C GLN A 483 1.96 -19.56 7.91
N VAL A 484 2.82 -20.13 8.76
CA VAL A 484 4.04 -20.85 8.35
C VAL A 484 4.02 -22.26 8.94
N TYR A 485 4.02 -23.25 8.06
CA TYR A 485 4.14 -24.67 8.36
C TYR A 485 5.56 -25.13 8.00
N GLY A 486 6.50 -24.73 8.85
CA GLY A 486 7.95 -24.87 8.73
C GLY A 486 8.65 -23.98 9.77
N ASP A 487 9.97 -23.90 9.75
CA ASP A 487 10.72 -23.08 10.70
C ASP A 487 10.61 -21.58 10.38
N ALA A 488 10.43 -20.77 11.42
CA ALA A 488 10.37 -19.31 11.35
C ALA A 488 10.77 -18.69 12.71
N LEU A 489 11.08 -17.39 12.72
CA LEU A 489 11.25 -16.63 13.95
C LEU A 489 9.96 -15.86 14.28
N TYR A 490 9.74 -15.61 15.57
CA TYR A 490 8.60 -14.83 16.07
C TYR A 490 8.53 -13.41 15.46
N ASP A 491 9.64 -12.87 14.95
CA ASP A 491 9.71 -11.56 14.28
C ASP A 491 10.12 -11.61 12.80
N SER A 492 9.97 -12.77 12.14
CA SER A 492 10.14 -12.90 10.68
C SER A 492 9.15 -12.03 9.88
N PHE A 493 8.02 -11.67 10.46
CA PHE A 493 7.04 -10.73 9.91
C PHE A 493 6.76 -9.62 10.93
N GLN A 494 7.03 -8.37 10.54
CA GLN A 494 6.95 -7.20 11.41
C GLN A 494 5.97 -6.17 10.85
N LEU A 495 5.08 -5.62 11.68
CA LEU A 495 4.13 -4.60 11.25
C LEU A 495 4.84 -3.29 10.85
N ASN A 496 4.37 -2.59 9.82
CA ASN A 496 4.91 -1.28 9.49
C ASN A 496 4.49 -0.22 10.53
N GLY A 497 5.34 -0.03 11.54
CA GLY A 497 5.06 0.79 12.70
C GLY A 497 4.34 0.01 13.80
N GLN A 498 4.17 0.64 14.95
CA GLN A 498 3.70 -0.04 16.18
C GLN A 498 2.23 -0.47 16.12
N TYR A 499 1.38 0.21 15.34
CA TYR A 499 -0.02 -0.15 15.15
C TYR A 499 -0.54 0.24 13.75
N VAL A 500 -1.53 -0.51 13.30
CA VAL A 500 -2.46 -0.15 12.23
C VAL A 500 -3.74 0.37 12.87
N ALA A 501 -4.28 1.47 12.35
CA ALA A 501 -5.63 1.91 12.66
C ALA A 501 -6.50 1.68 11.42
N LEU A 502 -7.80 1.43 11.61
CA LEU A 502 -8.70 1.17 10.50
C LEU A 502 -9.21 2.48 9.92
N ASN A 503 -9.29 2.57 8.59
CA ASN A 503 -10.00 3.64 7.92
C ASN A 503 -11.43 3.75 8.48
N GLY A 504 -11.73 4.85 9.18
CA GLY A 504 -13.00 5.09 9.87
C GLY A 504 -13.11 4.58 11.32
N ALA A 505 -12.05 4.15 12.02
CA ALA A 505 -12.14 3.77 13.45
C ALA A 505 -10.92 4.17 14.31
N PRO A 506 -11.12 4.67 15.55
CA PRO A 506 -10.05 5.21 16.42
C PRO A 506 -9.21 4.15 17.16
N TYR A 507 -9.23 2.88 16.73
CA TYR A 507 -8.68 1.74 17.49
C TYR A 507 -7.37 1.20 16.89
N LYS A 508 -6.47 0.75 17.77
CA LYS A 508 -5.21 0.13 17.40
C LYS A 508 -5.36 -1.37 17.14
N TYR A 509 -4.78 -1.80 16.03
CA TYR A 509 -4.52 -3.19 15.71
C TYR A 509 -3.00 -3.44 15.66
N VAL A 510 -2.58 -4.55 16.25
CA VAL A 510 -1.16 -4.96 16.38
C VAL A 510 -0.97 -6.36 15.80
N LEU A 511 0.22 -6.63 15.26
CA LEU A 511 0.60 -7.96 14.77
C LEU A 511 1.14 -8.79 15.93
N ARG A 512 0.58 -9.97 16.18
CA ARG A 512 1.07 -10.94 17.17
C ARG A 512 1.49 -12.24 16.50
N SER A 513 2.63 -12.76 16.93
CA SER A 513 3.16 -14.07 16.55
C SER A 513 2.81 -15.13 17.59
N TYR A 514 2.22 -16.24 17.18
CA TYR A 514 1.96 -17.42 18.01
C TYR A 514 2.82 -18.59 17.52
N SER A 515 3.43 -19.31 18.46
CA SER A 515 4.31 -20.45 18.13
C SER A 515 3.50 -21.69 17.73
N PRO A 516 4.13 -22.68 17.08
CA PRO A 516 3.52 -23.99 16.82
C PRO A 516 2.94 -24.68 18.06
N GLY A 517 3.48 -24.42 19.27
CA GLY A 517 2.92 -24.94 20.53
C GLY A 517 1.62 -24.24 20.94
N ASP A 518 1.53 -22.93 20.73
CA ASP A 518 0.34 -22.13 21.09
C ASP A 518 -0.85 -22.43 20.16
N THR A 519 -0.57 -22.69 18.87
CA THR A 519 -1.58 -22.89 17.84
C THR A 519 -2.31 -24.24 17.88
N LEU A 520 -1.97 -25.09 18.86
CA LEU A 520 -2.71 -26.30 19.21
C LEU A 520 -4.07 -26.02 19.90
N ARG A 521 -4.30 -24.78 20.35
CA ARG A 521 -5.57 -24.35 20.98
C ARG A 521 -6.69 -24.14 19.96
N ASP A 522 -7.92 -24.49 20.35
CA ASP A 522 -9.17 -24.35 19.58
C ASP A 522 -9.30 -23.05 18.76
N GLU A 523 -8.92 -21.92 19.34
CA GLU A 523 -9.05 -20.57 18.74
C GLU A 523 -8.08 -20.30 17.59
N HIS A 524 -7.03 -21.10 17.45
CA HIS A 524 -6.12 -21.13 16.30
C HIS A 524 -6.49 -22.25 15.33
N VAL A 525 -6.90 -23.43 15.84
CA VAL A 525 -7.37 -24.56 15.00
C VAL A 525 -8.55 -24.15 14.12
N LYS A 526 -9.51 -23.38 14.66
CA LYS A 526 -10.67 -22.84 13.93
C LYS A 526 -10.33 -21.78 12.85
N GLN A 527 -9.08 -21.34 12.75
CA GLN A 527 -8.60 -20.41 11.70
C GLN A 527 -7.42 -20.99 10.86
N LYS A 528 -7.18 -22.30 10.90
CA LYS A 528 -6.21 -22.95 10.00
C LYS A 528 -6.56 -22.71 8.54
N PHE A 529 -5.58 -22.32 7.72
CA PHE A 529 -5.77 -22.21 6.26
C PHE A 529 -5.63 -23.59 5.59
N ASP A 530 -4.79 -24.49 6.12
CA ASP A 530 -4.78 -25.92 5.79
C ASP A 530 -5.19 -26.73 7.03
N SER A 531 -6.41 -27.28 6.97
CA SER A 531 -7.00 -28.10 8.04
C SER A 531 -6.39 -29.50 8.17
N LYS A 532 -5.65 -29.97 7.15
CA LYS A 532 -5.02 -31.30 7.12
C LYS A 532 -3.61 -31.32 7.72
N ARG A 533 -3.04 -30.15 8.02
CA ARG A 533 -1.67 -30.01 8.56
C ARG A 533 -1.64 -29.75 10.07
N GLY A 534 -0.49 -30.04 10.68
CA GLY A 534 -0.28 -30.07 12.12
C GLY A 534 -0.14 -28.70 12.81
N ALA A 535 0.94 -28.52 13.56
CA ALA A 535 1.28 -27.27 14.23
C ALA A 535 1.89 -26.24 13.24
N PHE A 536 1.76 -24.95 13.54
CA PHE A 536 2.15 -23.86 12.63
C PHE A 536 2.43 -22.55 13.37
N TRP A 537 3.33 -21.72 12.85
CA TRP A 537 3.43 -20.32 13.27
C TRP A 537 2.25 -19.53 12.72
N ASN A 538 1.65 -18.68 13.53
CA ASN A 538 0.47 -17.91 13.15
C ASN A 538 0.66 -16.43 13.50
N PHE A 539 0.72 -15.58 12.48
CA PHE A 539 0.80 -14.13 12.62
C PHE A 539 -0.60 -13.54 12.45
N ARG A 540 -1.15 -13.06 13.57
CA ARG A 540 -2.54 -12.58 13.69
C ARG A 540 -2.55 -11.07 13.86
N LEU A 541 -3.44 -10.40 13.14
CA LEU A 541 -3.73 -8.98 13.34
C LEU A 541 -4.87 -8.87 14.35
N GLU A 542 -4.59 -8.26 15.50
CA GLU A 542 -5.47 -8.27 16.66
C GLU A 542 -5.72 -6.86 17.19
N ASN A 543 -6.88 -6.65 17.80
CA ASN A 543 -7.11 -5.45 18.61
C ASN A 543 -6.07 -5.40 19.76
N GLU A 544 -5.41 -4.26 19.95
CA GLU A 544 -4.80 -3.97 21.24
C GLU A 544 -5.92 -3.67 22.25
N TYR A 545 -5.76 -4.13 23.49
CA TYR A 545 -6.72 -3.92 24.58
C TYR A 545 -6.09 -3.08 25.69
N VAL A 546 -6.91 -2.28 26.37
CA VAL A 546 -6.49 -1.55 27.57
C VAL A 546 -6.17 -2.57 28.66
N GLN A 547 -4.88 -2.77 28.93
CA GLN A 547 -4.39 -3.67 29.96
C GLN A 547 -4.38 -2.96 31.32
N PRO A 548 -4.87 -3.60 32.39
CA PRO A 548 -4.40 -3.29 33.74
C PRO A 548 -2.88 -3.46 33.80
N ALA A 549 -2.18 -2.59 34.55
CA ALA A 549 -0.72 -2.58 34.57
C ALA A 549 -0.13 -3.94 35.02
N GLY A 550 0.57 -4.64 34.12
CA GLY A 550 1.15 -5.95 34.44
C GLY A 550 1.79 -6.77 33.30
N TYR A 551 1.45 -6.53 32.03
CA TYR A 551 1.96 -7.35 30.91
C TYR A 551 3.15 -6.72 30.15
N ARG A 552 4.09 -7.56 29.72
CA ARG A 552 5.32 -7.14 29.02
C ARG A 552 5.14 -6.98 27.51
N GLY A 553 5.39 -5.76 27.03
CA GLY A 553 5.98 -5.38 25.74
C GLY A 553 5.71 -6.21 24.48
N THR A 554 4.92 -5.65 23.56
CA THR A 554 5.07 -5.89 22.12
C THR A 554 6.40 -5.31 21.61
N LEU A 555 7.14 -6.07 20.81
CA LEU A 555 8.38 -5.58 20.19
C LEU A 555 8.07 -4.57 19.06
N MET A 556 8.74 -3.43 19.11
CA MET A 556 8.39 -2.25 18.32
C MET A 556 9.35 -2.04 17.16
N VAL A 557 8.81 -1.74 15.97
CA VAL A 557 9.58 -1.22 14.83
C VAL A 557 9.17 0.23 14.58
N SER A 558 10.15 1.13 14.41
CA SER A 558 9.90 2.51 13.99
C SER A 558 9.20 2.51 12.63
N LYS A 559 8.14 3.32 12.48
CA LYS A 559 7.36 3.42 11.23
C LYS A 559 8.30 3.72 10.06
N ARG A 560 8.27 2.86 9.03
CA ARG A 560 9.05 3.04 7.78
C ARG A 560 8.14 3.52 6.68
N THR A 561 8.63 4.41 5.83
CA THR A 561 7.91 4.76 4.58
C THR A 561 7.86 3.51 3.70
N PRO A 562 6.68 3.04 3.25
CA PRO A 562 6.62 1.99 2.24
C PRO A 562 7.34 2.44 0.97
N PRO A 563 7.93 1.51 0.18
CA PRO A 563 8.50 1.85 -1.11
C PRO A 563 7.43 2.47 -2.02
N ALA A 564 7.85 3.36 -2.92
CA ALA A 564 6.96 3.92 -3.93
C ALA A 564 6.39 2.77 -4.77
N ARG A 565 5.06 2.63 -4.78
CA ARG A 565 4.38 1.67 -5.65
C ARG A 565 4.54 2.16 -7.09
N ALA A 566 4.98 1.29 -8.00
CA ALA A 566 4.81 1.58 -9.43
C ALA A 566 3.32 1.81 -9.69
N SER A 567 2.93 2.86 -10.41
CA SER A 567 1.50 3.04 -10.70
C SER A 567 1.04 1.89 -11.60
N PHE A 568 -0.20 1.46 -11.39
CA PHE A 568 -0.76 0.38 -12.20
C PHE A 568 -1.09 0.87 -13.61
N GLU A 569 -1.49 2.14 -13.72
CA GLU A 569 -1.71 2.85 -14.97
C GLU A 569 -0.43 2.95 -15.83
N ASP A 570 0.77 3.04 -15.22
CA ASP A 570 2.07 3.00 -15.93
C ASP A 570 2.42 1.62 -16.54
N ILE A 571 1.69 0.56 -16.19
CA ILE A 571 1.98 -0.81 -16.61
C ILE A 571 0.89 -1.31 -17.56
N VAL A 572 -0.37 -1.25 -17.11
CA VAL A 572 -1.54 -1.79 -17.81
C VAL A 572 -2.35 -0.62 -18.38
N PRO A 573 -2.62 -0.58 -19.70
CA PRO A 573 -3.48 0.46 -20.29
C PRO A 573 -4.90 0.35 -19.74
N GLU A 574 -5.61 1.49 -19.64
CA GLU A 574 -7.01 1.50 -19.20
C GLU A 574 -7.89 0.71 -20.20
N SER A 575 -8.73 -0.19 -19.67
CA SER A 575 -9.80 -0.82 -20.45
C SER A 575 -11.06 0.04 -20.38
N SER A 576 -11.68 0.26 -21.55
CA SER A 576 -12.66 1.30 -21.87
C SER A 576 -14.06 1.17 -21.23
N ASP A 577 -14.30 0.14 -20.42
CA ASP A 577 -15.64 -0.48 -20.40
C ASP A 577 -16.46 -0.20 -19.12
N ASP A 578 -15.85 0.36 -18.06
CA ASP A 578 -16.50 0.56 -16.75
C ASP A 578 -17.08 1.98 -16.57
N VAL A 579 -18.22 2.28 -17.19
CA VAL A 579 -19.07 3.44 -16.86
C VAL A 579 -20.54 3.02 -16.70
N VAL A 580 -20.99 2.87 -15.45
CA VAL A 580 -22.40 2.66 -15.09
C VAL A 580 -22.74 3.50 -13.84
N PRO A 581 -23.85 4.27 -13.79
CA PRO A 581 -24.20 5.09 -12.64
C PRO A 581 -24.77 4.31 -11.44
N GLU A 582 -24.71 4.91 -10.25
CA GLU A 582 -25.43 4.42 -9.06
C GLU A 582 -26.96 4.58 -9.21
N SER A 583 -27.72 3.71 -8.55
CA SER A 583 -29.17 3.87 -8.34
C SER A 583 -29.53 3.66 -6.85
N SER A 584 -30.57 4.36 -6.40
CA SER A 584 -30.96 4.48 -5.00
C SER A 584 -31.78 3.29 -4.50
N GLY A 585 -31.54 2.87 -3.25
CA GLY A 585 -32.21 1.71 -2.64
C GLY A 585 -33.58 2.00 -2.01
N ASP A 586 -34.09 1.03 -1.24
CA ASP A 586 -35.34 1.12 -0.48
C ASP A 586 -35.28 0.31 0.85
N VAL A 587 -36.31 0.39 1.70
CA VAL A 587 -36.32 -0.04 3.12
C VAL A 587 -37.54 -0.94 3.46
N ILE A 588 -37.74 -1.30 4.75
CA ILE A 588 -38.98 -1.83 5.40
C ILE A 588 -39.09 -3.39 5.41
N PRO A 589 -39.52 -4.08 6.51
CA PRO A 589 -39.29 -3.88 7.96
C PRO A 589 -38.91 -5.21 8.69
N GLU A 590 -39.15 -5.31 10.02
CA GLU A 590 -38.91 -6.49 10.88
C GLU A 590 -40.13 -7.42 11.05
N SER A 591 -39.92 -8.65 11.55
CA SER A 591 -40.96 -9.45 12.22
C SER A 591 -40.36 -10.38 13.30
N SER A 592 -41.11 -10.63 14.38
CA SER A 592 -40.66 -11.24 15.66
C SER A 592 -41.20 -12.65 15.94
N VAL A 593 -40.48 -13.45 16.74
CA VAL A 593 -41.04 -14.58 17.53
C VAL A 593 -40.25 -14.75 18.86
N ASP A 594 -40.97 -14.98 19.97
CA ASP A 594 -40.44 -15.23 21.33
C ASP A 594 -40.19 -16.71 21.64
N VAL A 595 -39.25 -17.01 22.56
CA VAL A 595 -39.32 -18.12 23.54
C VAL A 595 -38.60 -17.70 24.84
N VAL A 596 -39.11 -18.11 26.02
CA VAL A 596 -38.59 -17.73 27.36
C VAL A 596 -38.39 -18.99 28.27
N PRO A 597 -38.08 -18.96 29.60
CA PRO A 597 -36.83 -19.58 30.09
C PRO A 597 -36.93 -20.64 31.23
N VAL A 598 -35.81 -21.31 31.53
CA VAL A 598 -35.48 -22.01 32.81
C VAL A 598 -33.94 -21.88 32.99
N SER A 599 -33.32 -21.35 34.06
CA SER A 599 -33.20 -21.83 35.47
C SER A 599 -32.56 -23.23 35.62
N SER A 600 -31.69 -23.54 36.60
CA SER A 600 -30.99 -22.72 37.62
C SER A 600 -30.00 -23.58 38.46
N ALA A 601 -28.85 -23.01 38.89
CA ALA A 601 -28.08 -23.35 40.12
C ALA A 601 -27.47 -24.79 40.25
N ASP A 602 -26.49 -25.13 41.14
CA ASP A 602 -25.59 -24.37 42.04
C ASP A 602 -24.38 -25.23 42.51
N ILE A 603 -23.45 -24.66 43.32
CA ILE A 603 -22.52 -25.32 44.32
C ILE A 603 -21.50 -26.35 43.75
N VAL A 604 -20.16 -26.13 43.71
CA VAL A 604 -19.12 -25.87 44.75
C VAL A 604 -18.62 -27.11 45.54
N SER A 605 -17.32 -27.45 45.40
CA SER A 605 -16.49 -28.16 46.41
C SER A 605 -14.98 -28.12 46.08
N ALA A 606 -14.13 -28.19 47.12
CA ALA A 606 -12.65 -28.20 47.14
C ALA A 606 -12.19 -28.71 48.55
N PRO A 607 -10.89 -28.80 48.97
CA PRO A 607 -9.63 -28.46 48.29
C PRO A 607 -8.45 -29.47 48.51
N SER A 608 -7.23 -29.11 48.05
CA SER A 608 -5.88 -29.56 48.51
C SER A 608 -5.48 -31.04 48.36
N ALA A 609 -4.20 -31.44 48.21
CA ALA A 609 -2.97 -30.81 47.74
C ALA A 609 -2.01 -31.96 47.31
N ASP A 610 -0.99 -31.81 46.45
CA ASP A 610 -0.33 -30.60 45.93
C ASP A 610 -0.12 -30.77 44.37
N SER A 611 0.95 -30.45 43.61
CA SER A 611 2.26 -29.83 43.86
C SER A 611 2.88 -29.13 42.63
N LEU A 612 4.15 -28.73 42.76
CA LEU A 612 4.91 -27.81 41.92
C LEU A 612 5.30 -28.38 40.53
N SER A 613 4.56 -27.98 39.49
CA SER A 613 5.12 -27.61 38.17
C SER A 613 4.02 -27.09 37.24
N LYS A 614 3.67 -25.80 37.37
CA LYS A 614 2.59 -25.19 36.56
C LYS A 614 3.02 -23.85 35.97
N ILE A 615 3.15 -23.82 34.64
CA ILE A 615 3.14 -22.57 33.87
C ILE A 615 1.75 -21.94 34.05
N GLU A 616 1.72 -20.64 34.35
CA GLU A 616 0.47 -19.96 34.71
C GLU A 616 -0.43 -19.77 33.48
N ASN A 617 -1.54 -20.51 33.45
CA ASN A 617 -2.51 -20.45 32.36
C ASN A 617 -3.40 -19.22 32.54
N ALA A 618 -3.17 -18.18 31.74
CA ALA A 618 -4.13 -17.09 31.59
C ALA A 618 -5.44 -17.65 30.95
N PRO A 619 -6.60 -17.53 31.63
CA PRO A 619 -7.86 -18.03 31.09
C PRO A 619 -8.35 -17.16 29.92
N SER A 620 -8.94 -17.79 28.91
CA SER A 620 -9.65 -17.07 27.86
C SER A 620 -10.92 -16.42 28.43
N SER A 621 -11.21 -15.20 27.97
CA SER A 621 -12.28 -14.28 28.42
C SER A 621 -12.12 -13.66 29.83
N ARG A 622 -11.95 -12.32 29.85
CA ARG A 622 -12.47 -11.38 30.88
C ARG A 622 -12.24 -9.91 30.45
N ARG A 623 -13.35 -9.20 30.20
CA ARG A 623 -13.53 -7.72 30.24
C ARG A 623 -12.29 -6.84 30.00
N GLY A 624 -11.99 -6.55 28.74
CA GLY A 624 -11.11 -5.44 28.34
C GLY A 624 -11.75 -4.62 27.22
N VAL A 625 -11.46 -3.32 27.15
CA VAL A 625 -11.89 -2.45 26.03
C VAL A 625 -10.76 -2.22 25.04
N ARG A 626 -11.09 -1.94 23.77
CA ARG A 626 -10.13 -1.76 22.68
C ARG A 626 -9.27 -0.51 22.89
N SER A 627 -7.95 -0.64 22.86
CA SER A 627 -6.99 0.47 22.97
C SER A 627 -7.15 1.46 21.81
N VAL A 628 -7.27 2.75 22.12
CA VAL A 628 -7.39 3.82 21.13
C VAL A 628 -6.02 4.32 20.65
N VAL A 629 -6.00 4.95 19.48
CA VAL A 629 -4.79 5.57 18.91
C VAL A 629 -4.27 6.73 19.78
N PRO A 630 -2.95 7.01 19.81
CA PRO A 630 -2.33 7.90 20.81
C PRO A 630 -2.81 9.36 20.81
N GLN A 631 -3.49 9.82 19.76
CA GLN A 631 -4.07 11.17 19.65
C GLN A 631 -5.47 11.31 20.28
N VAL A 632 -6.22 10.21 20.42
CA VAL A 632 -7.60 10.24 20.97
C VAL A 632 -7.65 10.73 22.43
N PRO A 633 -6.71 10.40 23.32
CA PRO A 633 -6.67 10.99 24.66
C PRO A 633 -6.57 12.53 24.66
N THR A 634 -5.80 13.12 23.73
CA THR A 634 -5.77 14.58 23.55
C THR A 634 -7.12 15.12 23.09
N TYR A 635 -7.82 14.39 22.20
CA TYR A 635 -9.17 14.74 21.75
C TYR A 635 -10.20 14.70 22.88
N LEU A 636 -10.12 13.71 23.78
CA LEU A 636 -11.01 13.59 24.95
C LEU A 636 -10.72 14.63 26.04
N LEU A 637 -9.45 15.01 26.24
CA LEU A 637 -9.04 16.01 27.23
C LEU A 637 -9.34 17.46 26.80
N LEU A 638 -9.37 17.75 25.50
CA LEU A 638 -9.43 19.12 24.99
C LEU A 638 -10.69 19.92 25.40
N PRO A 639 -11.93 19.36 25.46
CA PRO A 639 -13.10 20.14 25.87
C PRO A 639 -13.00 20.66 27.31
N ASN A 640 -12.73 19.78 28.29
CA ASN A 640 -12.53 20.18 29.68
C ASN A 640 -11.34 21.15 29.83
N SER A 641 -10.30 20.96 29.03
CA SER A 641 -9.14 21.87 28.97
C SER A 641 -9.52 23.29 28.50
N LEU A 642 -10.36 23.41 27.47
CA LEU A 642 -10.81 24.70 26.93
C LEU A 642 -11.82 25.40 27.84
N PHE A 643 -12.72 24.64 28.48
CA PHE A 643 -13.60 25.13 29.55
C PHE A 643 -12.77 25.74 30.69
N HIS A 644 -11.83 24.97 31.25
CA HIS A 644 -10.98 25.43 32.35
C HIS A 644 -10.15 26.66 31.99
N VAL A 645 -9.58 26.70 30.78
CA VAL A 645 -8.91 27.90 30.25
C VAL A 645 -9.85 29.10 30.17
N GLY A 646 -11.11 28.93 29.74
CA GLY A 646 -12.10 30.00 29.76
C GLY A 646 -12.45 30.49 31.17
N LEU A 647 -12.45 29.61 32.18
CA LEU A 647 -12.60 30.02 33.59
C LEU A 647 -11.39 30.82 34.08
N ILE A 648 -10.17 30.46 33.65
CA ILE A 648 -8.96 31.25 33.95
C ILE A 648 -9.08 32.65 33.32
N ASP A 649 -9.54 32.77 32.07
CA ASP A 649 -9.78 34.07 31.43
C ASP A 649 -10.80 34.90 32.24
N ILE A 650 -11.98 34.35 32.50
CA ILE A 650 -13.07 35.02 33.25
C ILE A 650 -12.64 35.44 34.66
N SER A 651 -11.89 34.58 35.37
CA SER A 651 -11.34 34.87 36.70
C SER A 651 -10.32 36.02 36.68
N ASN A 652 -9.66 36.27 35.55
CA ASN A 652 -8.77 37.42 35.36
C ASN A 652 -9.48 38.68 34.86
N GLN A 653 -10.55 38.53 34.07
CA GLN A 653 -11.41 39.62 33.61
C GLN A 653 -12.21 40.24 34.76
N ASN A 654 -12.71 39.44 35.71
CA ASN A 654 -13.31 39.93 36.95
C ASN A 654 -12.37 40.84 37.76
N LYS A 655 -11.07 40.52 37.84
CA LYS A 655 -10.07 41.38 38.53
C LYS A 655 -9.95 42.75 37.88
N GLN A 656 -10.25 42.89 36.59
CA GLN A 656 -10.29 44.20 35.93
C GLN A 656 -11.50 45.00 36.38
N LEU A 657 -12.67 44.37 36.45
CA LEU A 657 -13.92 44.99 36.91
C LEU A 657 -13.82 45.46 38.37
N GLU A 658 -13.25 44.63 39.26
CA GLU A 658 -12.87 45.01 40.64
C GLU A 658 -11.96 46.26 40.67
N THR A 659 -11.01 46.35 39.73
CA THR A 659 -10.04 47.45 39.62
C THR A 659 -10.67 48.73 39.07
N VAL A 660 -11.71 48.64 38.23
CA VAL A 660 -12.55 49.79 37.83
C VAL A 660 -13.31 50.29 39.05
N ARG A 661 -14.13 49.43 39.69
CA ARG A 661 -14.92 49.76 40.90
C ARG A 661 -14.15 50.47 42.00
N THR A 662 -12.93 50.01 42.27
CA THR A 662 -12.16 50.45 43.45
C THR A 662 -11.51 51.83 43.28
N ASN A 663 -11.60 52.46 42.10
CA ASN A 663 -11.02 53.78 41.82
C ASN A 663 -12.08 54.90 41.59
N LEU A 664 -13.37 54.62 41.78
CA LEU A 664 -14.47 55.59 41.56
C LEU A 664 -14.84 56.44 42.79
N GLY A 665 -14.36 56.10 43.99
CA GLY A 665 -14.67 56.83 45.22
C GLY A 665 -13.90 58.15 45.41
N GLY A 666 -13.80 59.00 44.38
CA GLY A 666 -12.86 60.14 44.38
C GLY A 666 -13.11 61.24 43.36
N MET A 667 -14.02 62.15 43.71
CA MET A 667 -14.17 63.53 43.21
C MET A 667 -14.75 63.74 41.80
N LEU A 668 -15.79 64.57 41.74
CA LEU A 668 -16.45 65.08 40.53
C LEU A 668 -15.50 65.96 39.69
N GLU A 669 -15.31 65.63 38.42
CA GLU A 669 -15.53 66.61 37.34
C GLU A 669 -15.72 65.91 35.97
N ILE A 670 -16.25 66.66 35.01
CA ILE A 670 -16.84 66.10 33.78
C ILE A 670 -15.77 65.58 32.81
N ARG A 671 -16.05 64.41 32.19
CA ARG A 671 -15.34 63.76 31.06
C ARG A 671 -14.12 62.91 31.47
N GLU A 672 -14.38 61.69 31.96
CA GLU A 672 -13.34 60.68 32.18
C GLU A 672 -12.51 60.37 30.91
N ASN A 673 -11.18 60.43 31.03
CA ASN A 673 -10.26 59.92 30.00
C ASN A 673 -10.30 58.38 29.95
N PRO A 674 -10.21 57.77 28.74
CA PRO A 674 -10.25 56.32 28.58
C PRO A 674 -9.07 55.65 29.30
N ALA A 675 -9.37 54.78 30.26
CA ALA A 675 -8.35 54.00 30.96
C ALA A 675 -8.04 52.71 30.18
N SER A 676 -6.75 52.45 29.94
CA SER A 676 -6.28 51.20 29.33
C SER A 676 -5.52 50.33 30.34
N PHE A 677 -5.43 49.04 30.04
CA PHE A 677 -4.65 48.09 30.84
C PHE A 677 -4.02 47.02 29.98
N LEU A 678 -2.92 46.45 30.49
CA LEU A 678 -2.24 45.28 29.92
C LEU A 678 -2.01 44.26 31.04
N ARG A 679 -2.42 43.01 30.81
CA ARG A 679 -2.40 41.92 31.79
C ARG A 679 -1.77 40.67 31.20
N GLY A 680 -0.81 40.08 31.89
CA GLY A 680 -0.25 38.77 31.59
C GLY A 680 -0.68 37.77 32.66
N TYR A 681 -1.21 36.61 32.26
CA TYR A 681 -1.61 35.56 33.20
C TYR A 681 -1.37 34.17 32.63
N GLY A 682 -1.25 33.18 33.51
CA GLY A 682 -1.03 31.80 33.13
C GLY A 682 -1.01 30.86 34.32
N GLY A 683 -0.91 29.57 34.05
CA GLY A 683 -0.88 28.55 35.10
C GLY A 683 -0.53 27.16 34.60
N SER A 684 -0.25 26.29 35.55
CA SER A 684 0.04 24.87 35.35
C SER A 684 -0.89 24.04 36.22
N TYR A 685 -1.64 23.16 35.57
CA TYR A 685 -2.70 22.36 36.18
C TYR A 685 -2.60 20.90 35.72
N ARG A 686 -3.03 19.99 36.59
CA ARG A 686 -3.23 18.58 36.27
C ARG A 686 -4.71 18.27 36.30
N TYR A 687 -5.23 17.75 35.19
CA TYR A 687 -6.56 17.15 35.13
C TYR A 687 -6.48 15.68 35.52
N VAL A 688 -7.42 15.25 36.35
CA VAL A 688 -7.69 13.84 36.67
C VAL A 688 -9.10 13.51 36.21
N SER A 689 -9.29 12.38 35.53
CA SER A 689 -10.61 11.86 35.17
C SER A 689 -11.24 11.11 36.35
N ASP A 690 -12.56 11.14 36.45
CA ASP A 690 -13.36 10.25 37.30
C ASP A 690 -13.68 8.90 36.64
N LEU A 691 -13.76 8.87 35.30
CA LEU A 691 -13.86 7.64 34.50
C LEU A 691 -12.62 6.75 34.68
N SER A 692 -12.81 5.43 34.66
CA SER A 692 -11.73 4.45 34.68
C SER A 692 -11.05 4.30 33.32
N ALA A 693 -9.90 3.60 33.28
CA ALA A 693 -9.22 3.25 32.03
C ALA A 693 -10.08 2.39 31.07
N LEU A 694 -11.07 1.64 31.58
CA LEU A 694 -12.02 0.88 30.77
C LEU A 694 -13.14 1.76 30.18
N GLU A 695 -13.32 2.97 30.69
CA GLU A 695 -14.27 3.98 30.21
C GLU A 695 -13.56 5.09 29.40
N TYR A 696 -12.29 4.87 29.03
CA TYR A 696 -11.41 5.85 28.37
C TYR A 696 -11.14 7.12 29.18
N GLY A 697 -11.15 7.00 30.51
CA GLY A 697 -10.68 8.06 31.41
C GLY A 697 -9.17 8.26 31.31
N TYR A 698 -8.76 9.47 30.92
CA TYR A 698 -7.35 9.89 30.83
C TYR A 698 -7.07 11.08 31.74
N GLY A 699 -5.91 11.08 32.39
CA GLY A 699 -5.35 12.27 33.03
C GLY A 699 -4.54 13.11 32.03
N GLY A 700 -4.26 14.36 32.35
CA GLY A 700 -3.47 15.23 31.48
C GLY A 700 -2.88 16.44 32.19
N ASP A 701 -1.68 16.85 31.78
CA ASP A 701 -1.03 18.07 32.22
C ASP A 701 -1.37 19.23 31.27
N LEU A 702 -1.73 20.36 31.86
CA LEU A 702 -2.31 21.52 31.22
C LEU A 702 -1.49 22.77 31.58
N GLY A 703 -0.87 23.40 30.57
CA GLY A 703 -0.21 24.68 30.73
C GLY A 703 -0.87 25.73 29.85
N TYR A 704 -1.29 26.85 30.43
CA TYR A 704 -1.87 27.98 29.70
C TYR A 704 -1.13 29.28 30.02
N TYR A 705 -0.97 30.15 29.02
CA TYR A 705 -0.56 31.54 29.20
C TYR A 705 -1.35 32.43 28.25
N ALA A 706 -1.64 33.66 28.68
CA ALA A 706 -2.39 34.65 27.93
C ALA A 706 -1.85 36.07 28.18
N LEU A 707 -2.02 36.90 27.15
CA LEU A 707 -1.87 38.35 27.18
C LEU A 707 -3.24 38.96 26.87
N GLU A 708 -3.68 39.87 27.72
CA GLU A 708 -4.97 40.56 27.61
C GLU A 708 -4.75 42.08 27.67
N THR A 709 -5.49 42.79 26.83
CA THR A 709 -5.57 44.26 26.83
C THR A 709 -7.03 44.68 26.76
N GLY A 710 -7.35 45.86 27.27
CA GLY A 710 -8.70 46.40 27.18
C GLY A 710 -8.78 47.87 27.51
N VAL A 711 -9.96 48.42 27.23
CA VAL A 711 -10.27 49.85 27.33
C VAL A 711 -11.62 50.02 28.01
N LEU A 712 -11.68 50.91 29.00
CA LEU A 712 -12.93 51.43 29.54
C LEU A 712 -13.50 52.44 28.54
N LEU A 713 -14.71 52.19 28.04
CA LEU A 713 -15.32 53.00 26.98
C LEU A 713 -16.22 54.11 27.53
N GLN A 714 -17.03 53.81 28.54
CA GLN A 714 -17.99 54.77 29.11
C GLN A 714 -18.29 54.44 30.56
N THR A 715 -18.34 55.49 31.39
CA THR A 715 -18.93 55.49 32.74
C THR A 715 -20.21 56.31 32.70
N VAL A 716 -21.23 55.88 33.44
CA VAL A 716 -22.52 56.57 33.64
C VAL A 716 -22.80 56.60 35.14
N GLU A 717 -22.92 57.80 35.69
CA GLU A 717 -23.20 58.05 37.10
C GLU A 717 -24.68 58.41 37.29
N ASN A 718 -25.25 57.97 38.40
CA ASN A 718 -26.62 58.22 38.85
C ASN A 718 -26.61 58.35 40.38
N VAL A 719 -27.68 58.90 40.98
CA VAL A 719 -27.72 59.42 42.36
C VAL A 719 -27.03 58.52 43.40
N ASP A 720 -27.33 57.22 43.41
CA ASP A 720 -26.77 56.24 44.37
C ASP A 720 -25.96 55.12 43.68
N SER A 721 -25.62 55.25 42.39
CA SER A 721 -24.99 54.16 41.62
C SER A 721 -24.17 54.59 40.40
N THR A 722 -23.11 53.84 40.12
CA THR A 722 -22.26 54.00 38.92
C THR A 722 -22.32 52.76 38.05
N ILE A 723 -22.39 52.93 36.72
CA ILE A 723 -22.32 51.87 35.71
C ILE A 723 -21.14 52.14 34.77
N SER A 724 -20.31 51.13 34.51
CA SER A 724 -19.12 51.22 33.66
C SER A 724 -19.13 50.12 32.58
N PHE A 725 -18.88 50.50 31.33
CA PHE A 725 -18.84 49.60 30.17
C PHE A 725 -17.49 49.65 29.45
N GLY A 726 -17.05 48.51 28.91
CA GLY A 726 -15.85 48.47 28.08
C GLY A 726 -15.64 47.18 27.31
N VAL A 727 -14.46 47.08 26.71
CA VAL A 727 -14.04 45.95 25.87
C VAL A 727 -12.66 45.44 26.27
N MET A 728 -12.44 44.14 26.10
CA MET A 728 -11.16 43.46 26.27
C MET A 728 -10.89 42.54 25.06
N GLY A 729 -9.63 42.37 24.70
CA GLY A 729 -9.16 41.38 23.74
C GLY A 729 -8.02 40.58 24.36
N SER A 730 -8.08 39.25 24.23
CA SER A 730 -7.02 38.37 24.73
C SER A 730 -6.53 37.39 23.67
N TYR A 731 -5.22 37.12 23.72
CA TYR A 731 -4.56 36.02 23.02
C TYR A 731 -3.90 35.12 24.06
N GLY A 732 -4.18 33.83 23.99
CA GLY A 732 -3.53 32.83 24.83
C GLY A 732 -3.13 31.57 24.07
N LYS A 733 -2.12 30.88 24.58
CA LYS A 733 -1.72 29.56 24.07
C LYS A 733 -1.93 28.51 25.15
N LEU A 734 -2.84 27.59 24.87
CA LEU A 734 -3.02 26.37 25.63
C LEU A 734 -2.01 25.32 25.17
N SER A 735 -1.55 24.52 26.11
CA SER A 735 -0.69 23.37 25.87
C SER A 735 -1.14 22.18 26.73
N LEU A 736 -1.26 21.01 26.11
CA LEU A 736 -1.91 19.84 26.68
C LEU A 736 -1.09 18.58 26.39
N GLN A 737 -0.82 17.79 27.43
CA GLN A 737 -0.09 16.52 27.36
C GLN A 737 -0.89 15.43 28.11
N PRO A 738 -1.42 14.40 27.43
CA PRO A 738 -2.03 13.25 28.10
C PRO A 738 -1.02 12.50 28.97
N GLN A 739 -1.45 11.99 30.12
CA GLN A 739 -0.65 11.15 31.01
C GLN A 739 -0.84 9.67 30.69
N ASP A 740 0.22 8.88 30.87
CA ASP A 740 0.25 7.42 30.67
C ASP A 740 -0.10 6.91 29.25
N VAL A 741 -0.16 7.81 28.26
CA VAL A 741 -0.42 7.49 26.84
C VAL A 741 0.89 7.36 26.06
N VAL A 742 1.32 6.11 25.84
CA VAL A 742 2.49 5.79 25.01
C VAL A 742 2.33 6.37 23.60
N GLN A 743 3.41 6.98 23.08
CA GLN A 743 3.50 7.72 21.81
C GLN A 743 2.71 9.05 21.70
N SER A 744 2.02 9.53 22.74
CA SER A 744 1.44 10.89 22.73
C SER A 744 2.52 11.97 22.72
N GLN A 745 2.17 13.20 22.30
CA GLN A 745 3.04 14.37 22.41
C GLN A 745 2.25 15.63 22.83
N LYS A 746 2.96 16.56 23.47
CA LYS A 746 2.41 17.83 23.94
C LYS A 746 1.90 18.65 22.75
N SER A 747 0.59 18.83 22.70
CA SER A 747 -0.13 19.53 21.64
C SER A 747 -0.44 20.97 22.08
N THR A 748 -0.42 21.93 21.15
CA THR A 748 -0.65 23.36 21.47
C THR A 748 -1.79 23.95 20.65
N PHE A 749 -2.55 24.84 21.29
CA PHE A 749 -3.73 25.48 20.73
C PHE A 749 -3.70 26.97 21.02
N ASP A 750 -3.71 27.77 19.96
CA ASP A 750 -3.88 29.22 20.02
C ASP A 750 -5.36 29.54 20.25
N LYS A 751 -5.66 30.43 21.19
CA LYS A 751 -6.98 30.94 21.54
C LYS A 751 -7.00 32.46 21.43
N TRP A 752 -8.02 32.99 20.80
CA TRP A 752 -8.29 34.43 20.68
C TRP A 752 -9.70 34.70 21.20
N THR A 753 -9.89 35.73 22.02
CA THR A 753 -11.23 36.17 22.44
C THR A 753 -11.38 37.68 22.38
N ALA A 754 -12.61 38.11 22.09
CA ALA A 754 -13.10 39.46 22.34
C ALA A 754 -14.18 39.38 23.42
N THR A 755 -14.07 40.22 24.44
CA THR A 755 -14.98 40.29 25.59
C THR A 755 -15.58 41.69 25.67
N VAL A 756 -16.91 41.77 25.77
CA VAL A 756 -17.61 42.99 26.21
C VAL A 756 -17.95 42.85 27.71
N TYR A 757 -17.89 43.95 28.45
CA TYR A 757 -18.12 43.94 29.89
C TYR A 757 -18.96 45.11 30.38
N GLY A 758 -19.66 44.87 31.49
CA GLY A 758 -20.34 45.89 32.30
C GLY A 758 -20.14 45.64 33.80
N SER A 759 -19.95 46.70 34.57
CA SER A 759 -19.95 46.69 36.04
C SER A 759 -20.95 47.72 36.52
N MET A 760 -21.81 47.37 37.48
CA MET A 760 -22.66 48.30 38.23
C MET A 760 -22.27 48.25 39.71
N GLN A 761 -22.15 49.39 40.37
CA GLN A 761 -21.93 49.51 41.82
C GLN A 761 -22.97 50.48 42.42
N HIS A 762 -23.41 50.20 43.64
CA HIS A 762 -24.29 51.03 44.45
C HIS A 762 -23.57 51.45 45.75
N ASP A 763 -23.86 52.64 46.28
CA ASP A 763 -23.07 53.23 47.37
C ASP A 763 -23.17 52.46 48.70
N ALA A 764 -24.25 51.71 48.90
CA ALA A 764 -24.39 50.71 49.97
C ALA A 764 -23.47 49.46 49.84
N GLY A 765 -22.45 49.52 48.97
CA GLY A 765 -21.39 48.51 48.81
C GLY A 765 -21.71 47.37 47.85
N PHE A 766 -22.96 47.22 47.42
CA PHE A 766 -23.39 46.19 46.45
C PHE A 766 -22.83 46.44 45.05
N TYR A 767 -22.56 45.37 44.31
CA TYR A 767 -22.22 45.45 42.89
C TYR A 767 -22.64 44.22 42.09
N VAL A 768 -22.74 44.39 40.77
CA VAL A 768 -22.99 43.34 39.78
C VAL A 768 -22.06 43.53 38.58
N ASP A 769 -21.40 42.45 38.16
CA ASP A 769 -20.60 42.34 36.94
C ASP A 769 -21.29 41.47 35.89
N GLY A 770 -21.12 41.85 34.63
CA GLY A 770 -21.46 41.05 33.46
C GLY A 770 -20.29 40.96 32.47
N LEU A 771 -20.00 39.74 32.03
CA LEU A 771 -19.05 39.43 30.96
C LEU A 771 -19.74 38.64 29.84
N LEU A 772 -19.45 39.01 28.60
CA LEU A 772 -19.80 38.24 27.41
C LEU A 772 -18.57 38.15 26.49
N SER A 773 -18.03 36.94 26.35
CA SER A 773 -16.81 36.65 25.59
C SER A 773 -17.12 35.73 24.42
N TYR A 774 -16.68 36.10 23.21
CA TYR A 774 -16.71 35.24 22.03
C TYR A 774 -15.30 35.09 21.45
N GLY A 775 -15.00 33.93 20.87
CA GLY A 775 -13.66 33.67 20.39
C GLY A 775 -13.51 32.56 19.36
N LEU A 776 -12.25 32.26 19.11
CA LEU A 776 -11.74 31.27 18.16
C LEU A 776 -10.60 30.51 18.82
N PHE A 777 -10.51 29.20 18.61
CA PHE A 777 -9.29 28.45 18.87
C PHE A 777 -8.86 27.64 17.65
N LYS A 778 -7.54 27.36 17.56
CA LYS A 778 -6.92 26.51 16.54
C LYS A 778 -5.68 25.83 17.12
N GLY A 779 -5.49 24.54 16.87
CA GLY A 779 -4.25 23.85 17.24
C GLY A 779 -4.06 22.53 16.53
N ASP A 780 -2.82 22.03 16.54
CA ASP A 780 -2.44 20.76 15.94
C ASP A 780 -2.19 19.71 17.01
N VAL A 781 -2.74 18.51 16.83
CA VAL A 781 -2.52 17.37 17.73
C VAL A 781 -1.38 16.49 17.23
N LEU A 782 -0.43 16.20 18.11
CA LEU A 782 0.85 15.58 17.77
C LEU A 782 1.03 14.22 18.44
N THR A 783 1.67 13.28 17.74
CA THR A 783 2.10 11.98 18.28
C THR A 783 3.44 11.55 17.70
N THR A 784 4.22 10.76 18.45
CA THR A 784 5.45 10.12 17.94
C THR A 784 5.14 9.06 16.87
N ALA A 785 3.90 8.55 16.83
CA ALA A 785 3.46 7.51 15.89
C ALA A 785 3.14 7.99 14.47
N ARG A 786 2.76 9.28 14.34
CA ARG A 786 2.22 9.87 13.11
C ARG A 786 2.74 11.27 12.79
N GLY A 787 3.37 11.96 13.75
CA GLY A 787 3.60 13.40 13.66
C GLY A 787 2.29 14.15 13.91
N LYS A 788 1.95 15.09 13.03
CA LYS A 788 0.65 15.78 13.04
C LYS A 788 -0.48 14.82 12.68
N THR A 789 -1.52 14.77 13.51
CA THR A 789 -2.67 13.85 13.37
C THR A 789 -3.92 14.54 12.86
N ALA A 790 -4.28 15.69 13.45
CA ALA A 790 -5.34 16.57 12.97
C ALA A 790 -5.04 18.04 13.35
N THR A 791 -5.69 18.98 12.64
CA THR A 791 -5.86 20.37 13.11
C THR A 791 -7.27 20.52 13.66
N LEU A 792 -7.40 20.85 14.94
CA LEU A 792 -8.69 21.14 15.57
C LEU A 792 -8.96 22.64 15.60
N LYS A 793 -10.23 23.00 15.49
CA LYS A 793 -10.74 24.38 15.51
C LYS A 793 -12.10 24.43 16.20
N GLY A 794 -12.46 25.59 16.71
CA GLY A 794 -13.82 25.85 17.20
C GLY A 794 -13.99 27.24 17.80
N ASN A 795 -15.19 27.47 18.32
CA ASN A 795 -15.68 28.75 18.80
C ASN A 795 -16.11 28.64 20.27
N PRO A 796 -15.29 29.12 21.22
CA PRO A 796 -15.74 29.36 22.58
C PRO A 796 -16.65 30.60 22.66
N LEU A 797 -17.77 30.42 23.34
CA LEU A 797 -18.62 31.48 23.88
C LEU A 797 -18.61 31.33 25.41
N SER A 798 -18.60 32.44 26.13
CA SER A 798 -18.75 32.45 27.59
C SER A 798 -19.57 33.64 28.04
N VAL A 799 -20.42 33.41 29.04
CA VAL A 799 -21.24 34.41 29.71
C VAL A 799 -20.97 34.28 31.20
N SER A 800 -20.77 35.39 31.91
CA SER A 800 -20.70 35.35 33.36
C SER A 800 -21.40 36.53 34.00
N LEU A 801 -22.03 36.25 35.14
CA LEU A 801 -22.62 37.23 36.04
C LEU A 801 -22.04 37.01 37.43
N MET A 802 -21.50 38.06 38.06
CA MET A 802 -21.00 38.02 39.44
C MET A 802 -21.65 39.13 40.27
N GLY A 803 -22.10 38.80 41.47
CA GLY A 803 -22.60 39.76 42.46
C GLY A 803 -21.81 39.68 43.75
N GLY A 804 -21.70 40.80 44.46
CA GLY A 804 -21.04 40.86 45.77
C GLY A 804 -21.39 42.13 46.54
N GLN A 805 -20.87 42.24 47.75
CA GLN A 805 -21.07 43.41 48.61
C GLN A 805 -19.80 43.73 49.38
N LYS A 806 -19.25 44.94 49.22
CA LYS A 806 -18.12 45.43 50.00
C LYS A 806 -18.60 45.83 51.41
N ILE A 807 -18.20 45.08 52.43
CA ILE A 807 -18.47 45.32 53.84
C ILE A 807 -17.20 45.87 54.49
N VAL A 808 -17.21 47.17 54.84
CA VAL A 808 -16.15 47.77 55.66
C VAL A 808 -16.25 47.22 57.07
N THR A 809 -15.15 46.71 57.61
CA THR A 809 -15.12 46.14 58.98
C THR A 809 -14.81 47.22 60.01
N GLY A 810 -14.98 46.91 61.31
CA GLY A 810 -14.57 47.80 62.41
C GLY A 810 -13.05 48.02 62.56
N TYR A 811 -12.23 47.44 61.68
CA TYR A 811 -10.78 47.62 61.67
C TYR A 811 -10.36 48.50 60.48
N GLU A 812 -9.56 49.54 60.77
CA GLU A 812 -9.12 50.53 59.79
C GLU A 812 -8.55 49.89 58.51
N GLY A 813 -9.07 50.28 57.35
CA GLY A 813 -8.60 49.79 56.04
C GLY A 813 -8.85 48.30 55.77
N VAL A 814 -9.64 47.60 56.58
CA VAL A 814 -10.01 46.19 56.36
C VAL A 814 -11.43 46.08 55.81
N VAL A 815 -11.55 45.46 54.63
CA VAL A 815 -12.81 45.26 53.90
C VAL A 815 -13.00 43.78 53.61
N PHE A 816 -14.20 43.26 53.88
CA PHE A 816 -14.64 41.92 53.49
C PHE A 816 -15.61 42.03 52.30
N ASP A 817 -15.49 41.14 51.33
CA ASP A 817 -16.24 41.13 50.08
C ASP A 817 -16.73 39.70 49.79
N PRO A 818 -17.90 39.28 50.31
CA PRO A 818 -18.58 38.06 49.87
C PRO A 818 -18.98 38.15 48.39
N GLN A 819 -18.72 37.08 47.64
CA GLN A 819 -18.87 37.01 46.19
C GLN A 819 -19.62 35.74 45.76
N VAL A 820 -20.57 35.88 44.83
CA VAL A 820 -21.24 34.77 44.14
C VAL A 820 -21.21 35.03 42.63
N GLN A 821 -20.82 34.02 41.86
CA GLN A 821 -20.70 34.10 40.40
C GLN A 821 -21.35 32.89 39.74
N VAL A 822 -22.09 33.14 38.66
CA VAL A 822 -22.56 32.13 37.71
C VAL A 822 -21.75 32.28 36.42
N VAL A 823 -21.32 31.17 35.86
CA VAL A 823 -20.61 31.10 34.58
C VAL A 823 -21.29 30.09 33.68
N TYR A 824 -21.66 30.50 32.47
CA TYR A 824 -22.11 29.62 31.40
C TYR A 824 -21.10 29.65 30.25
N GLN A 825 -20.74 28.49 29.73
CA GLN A 825 -19.79 28.36 28.62
C GLN A 825 -20.32 27.38 27.58
N HIS A 826 -20.14 27.74 26.30
CA HIS A 826 -20.51 26.93 25.15
C HIS A 826 -19.29 26.76 24.24
N LEU A 827 -18.95 25.53 23.90
CA LEU A 827 -17.88 25.19 22.97
C LEU A 827 -18.48 24.52 21.73
N GLN A 828 -18.47 25.21 20.59
CA GLN A 828 -18.77 24.60 19.30
C GLN A 828 -17.47 24.19 18.61
N PHE A 829 -17.31 22.92 18.29
CA PHE A 829 -16.16 22.38 17.55
C PHE A 829 -16.47 22.25 16.07
N ASN A 830 -15.49 22.52 15.21
CA ASN A 830 -15.58 22.20 13.79
C ASN A 830 -15.23 20.72 13.58
N ALA A 831 -15.96 20.04 12.70
CA ALA A 831 -15.61 18.69 12.30
C ALA A 831 -14.21 18.65 11.65
N ALA A 832 -13.44 17.62 11.97
CA ALA A 832 -12.11 17.37 11.41
C ALA A 832 -11.96 15.90 10.99
N ARG A 833 -10.87 15.57 10.29
CA ARG A 833 -10.50 14.20 9.90
C ARG A 833 -9.10 13.91 10.39
N ASP A 834 -8.92 12.73 10.96
CA ASP A 834 -7.64 12.23 11.45
C ASP A 834 -6.77 11.64 10.32
N ILE A 835 -5.45 11.65 10.49
CA ILE A 835 -4.49 10.98 9.59
C ILE A 835 -4.72 9.45 9.48
N ASP A 836 -5.24 8.82 10.53
CA ASP A 836 -5.71 7.43 10.54
C ASP A 836 -7.15 7.28 9.96
N ASN A 837 -7.66 8.32 9.30
CA ASN A 837 -8.86 8.35 8.45
C ASN A 837 -10.22 8.14 9.17
N PHE A 838 -10.34 8.48 10.45
CA PHE A 838 -11.64 8.63 11.12
C PHE A 838 -12.07 10.10 11.23
N ASN A 839 -13.37 10.33 11.38
CA ASN A 839 -13.94 11.66 11.63
C ASN A 839 -13.75 12.06 13.09
N ILE A 840 -13.68 13.35 13.36
CA ILE A 840 -13.63 13.93 14.71
C ILE A 840 -14.86 14.83 14.86
N GLU A 841 -15.85 14.34 15.59
CA GLU A 841 -17.20 14.92 15.72
C GLU A 841 -17.48 15.21 17.21
N MET A 842 -16.80 16.25 17.72
CA MET A 842 -16.99 16.74 19.10
C MET A 842 -18.27 17.57 19.29
N GLY A 843 -18.85 18.08 18.20
CA GLY A 843 -20.16 18.74 18.20
C GLY A 843 -20.21 20.05 18.99
N LYS A 844 -21.21 20.17 19.86
CA LYS A 844 -21.45 21.31 20.76
C LYS A 844 -21.45 20.80 22.19
N LEU A 845 -20.77 21.50 23.09
CA LEU A 845 -20.63 21.11 24.49
C LEU A 845 -20.89 22.31 25.40
N ASP A 846 -21.64 22.09 26.47
CA ASP A 846 -22.13 23.13 27.38
C ASP A 846 -21.63 22.92 28.82
N GLN A 847 -21.39 24.01 29.53
CA GLN A 847 -21.03 24.03 30.95
C GLN A 847 -21.78 25.15 31.68
N LEU A 848 -22.27 24.83 32.89
CA LEU A 848 -22.86 25.79 33.82
C LEU A 848 -22.20 25.60 35.18
N MET A 849 -21.52 26.63 35.66
CA MET A 849 -20.72 26.59 36.88
C MET A 849 -21.19 27.67 37.85
N VAL A 850 -21.20 27.36 39.15
CA VAL A 850 -21.32 28.36 40.21
C VAL A 850 -20.01 28.42 40.99
N ARG A 851 -19.55 29.64 41.27
CA ARG A 851 -18.47 29.94 42.21
C ARG A 851 -19.05 30.78 43.35
N MET A 852 -18.74 30.43 44.59
CA MET A 852 -19.20 31.14 45.79
C MET A 852 -18.05 31.27 46.77
N GLY A 853 -17.95 32.38 47.48
CA GLY A 853 -16.86 32.59 48.41
C GLY A 853 -16.72 34.05 48.83
N GLY A 854 -15.49 34.50 49.00
CA GLY A 854 -15.23 35.89 49.31
C GLY A 854 -13.75 36.24 49.43
N ARG A 855 -13.53 37.53 49.64
CA ARG A 855 -12.21 38.17 49.70
C ARG A 855 -12.10 39.02 50.95
N LEU A 856 -10.94 38.99 51.59
CA LEU A 856 -10.57 39.87 52.69
C LEU A 856 -9.39 40.73 52.23
N MET A 857 -9.53 42.06 52.32
CA MET A 857 -8.54 43.03 51.85
C MET A 857 -8.11 43.96 52.98
N LYS A 858 -6.80 44.18 53.12
CA LYS A 858 -6.19 45.20 53.99
C LYS A 858 -5.45 46.22 53.13
N THR A 859 -5.91 47.47 53.19
CA THR A 859 -5.21 48.61 52.58
C THR A 859 -4.19 49.18 53.57
N LEU A 860 -3.00 49.52 53.06
CA LEU A 860 -1.96 50.27 53.76
C LEU A 860 -1.72 51.58 52.99
N THR A 861 -2.07 52.70 53.61
CA THR A 861 -1.82 54.06 53.10
C THR A 861 -0.34 54.41 53.28
N ALA A 862 0.30 55.00 52.27
CA ALA A 862 1.66 55.53 52.41
C ALA A 862 1.65 56.92 53.10
N SER A 863 2.82 57.36 53.55
CA SER A 863 3.01 58.71 54.13
C SER A 863 2.96 59.83 53.05
N GLU A 864 3.12 59.46 51.78
CA GLU A 864 2.95 60.36 50.63
C GLU A 864 1.52 60.27 50.09
N LYS A 865 0.94 61.41 49.67
CA LYS A 865 -0.34 61.41 48.96
C LYS A 865 -0.25 60.59 47.66
N ASP A 866 -1.38 60.00 47.28
CA ASP A 866 -1.58 59.22 46.05
C ASP A 866 -0.77 57.91 45.91
N ARG A 867 -0.30 57.35 47.04
CA ARG A 867 0.30 56.01 47.11
C ARG A 867 -0.37 55.14 48.18
N ASP A 868 -0.82 53.96 47.78
CA ASP A 868 -1.35 52.93 48.67
C ASP A 868 -1.08 51.51 48.14
N VAL A 869 -1.05 50.55 49.06
CA VAL A 869 -0.86 49.12 48.77
C VAL A 869 -1.95 48.32 49.48
N SER A 870 -2.77 47.61 48.70
CA SER A 870 -3.83 46.74 49.19
C SER A 870 -3.43 45.28 49.04
N PHE A 871 -3.22 44.58 50.16
CA PHE A 871 -3.06 43.13 50.18
C PHE A 871 -4.41 42.45 50.35
N TYR A 872 -4.61 41.30 49.72
CA TYR A 872 -5.84 40.53 49.88
C TYR A 872 -5.62 39.02 49.85
N GLY A 873 -6.47 38.31 50.58
CA GLY A 873 -6.68 36.87 50.46
C GLY A 873 -8.09 36.60 49.94
N LYS A 874 -8.26 35.51 49.19
CA LYS A 874 -9.57 35.05 48.68
C LYS A 874 -9.71 33.55 48.79
N ILE A 875 -10.94 33.10 49.00
CA ILE A 875 -11.34 31.69 48.98
C ILE A 875 -12.63 31.57 48.17
N HIS A 876 -12.66 30.66 47.20
CA HIS A 876 -13.85 30.36 46.40
C HIS A 876 -14.07 28.84 46.30
N PHE A 877 -15.29 28.39 46.59
CA PHE A 877 -15.77 27.06 46.25
C PHE A 877 -16.42 27.08 44.86
N ALA A 878 -16.17 26.04 44.07
CA ALA A 878 -16.52 25.94 42.65
C ALA A 878 -17.21 24.59 42.35
N HIS A 879 -18.29 24.61 41.57
CA HIS A 879 -19.03 23.40 41.16
C HIS A 879 -19.58 23.52 39.72
N ASP A 880 -19.33 22.52 38.88
CA ASP A 880 -19.97 22.35 37.56
C ASP A 880 -21.30 21.57 37.71
N PHE A 881 -22.40 22.18 37.29
CA PHE A 881 -23.76 21.61 37.23
C PHE A 881 -24.10 21.02 35.85
N GLY A 882 -23.13 20.96 34.93
CA GLY A 882 -23.28 20.35 33.62
C GLY A 882 -23.60 18.86 33.67
N LYS A 883 -24.38 18.41 32.69
CA LYS A 883 -24.69 16.99 32.48
C LYS A 883 -23.47 16.23 31.95
N GLU A 884 -23.55 14.90 31.95
CA GLU A 884 -22.58 14.04 31.28
C GLU A 884 -22.38 14.48 29.81
N ARG A 885 -21.12 14.58 29.39
CA ARG A 885 -20.71 15.04 28.06
C ARG A 885 -20.12 13.86 27.29
N ALA A 886 -20.29 13.83 25.97
CA ALA A 886 -19.70 12.81 25.11
C ALA A 886 -19.29 13.40 23.76
N VAL A 887 -18.32 12.77 23.10
CA VAL A 887 -17.84 13.11 21.75
C VAL A 887 -17.82 11.87 20.86
N ARG A 888 -17.90 12.06 19.54
CA ARG A 888 -17.95 10.96 18.57
C ARG A 888 -16.72 10.94 17.66
N PHE A 889 -16.26 9.72 17.34
CA PHE A 889 -15.27 9.47 16.28
C PHE A 889 -15.79 8.42 15.29
N LYS A 890 -16.22 7.27 15.81
CA LYS A 890 -17.05 6.26 15.16
C LYS A 890 -18.14 5.88 16.16
N ASP A 891 -17.68 5.26 17.23
CA ASP A 891 -18.38 5.05 18.48
C ASP A 891 -18.40 6.35 19.31
N SER A 892 -19.25 6.41 20.34
CA SER A 892 -19.38 7.54 21.26
C SER A 892 -18.52 7.31 22.51
N PHE A 893 -17.83 8.36 22.96
CA PHE A 893 -16.92 8.34 24.10
C PHE A 893 -17.37 9.39 25.13
N GLN A 894 -17.60 8.95 26.38
CA GLN A 894 -17.91 9.84 27.49
C GLN A 894 -16.68 10.68 27.86
N LEU A 895 -16.89 11.94 28.23
CA LEU A 895 -15.87 12.80 28.81
C LEU A 895 -15.98 12.73 30.34
N GLY A 896 -14.84 12.72 31.03
CA GLY A 896 -14.81 12.79 32.49
C GLY A 896 -15.41 14.10 33.01
N ALA A 897 -15.90 14.10 34.24
CA ALA A 897 -16.48 15.26 34.87
C ALA A 897 -15.46 16.40 35.02
N PHE A 898 -15.94 17.64 34.94
CA PHE A 898 -15.16 18.82 35.31
C PHE A 898 -15.02 18.94 36.84
N GLY A 899 -16.09 18.57 37.55
CA GLY A 899 -16.09 18.36 38.99
C GLY A 899 -16.31 19.62 39.84
N SER A 900 -15.76 19.58 41.05
CA SER A 900 -15.78 20.66 42.03
C SER A 900 -14.37 20.96 42.52
N SER A 901 -14.11 22.19 42.95
CA SER A 901 -12.80 22.58 43.48
C SER A 901 -12.90 23.64 44.57
N LEU A 902 -11.85 23.70 45.40
CA LEU A 902 -11.56 24.82 46.27
C LEU A 902 -10.42 25.64 45.63
N GLU A 903 -10.65 26.93 45.47
CA GLU A 903 -9.63 27.92 45.09
C GLU A 903 -9.24 28.72 46.33
N ALA A 904 -7.94 28.89 46.56
CA ALA A 904 -7.40 29.77 47.59
C ALA A 904 -6.27 30.62 46.97
N GLY A 905 -6.28 31.92 47.22
CA GLY A 905 -5.30 32.82 46.60
C GLY A 905 -4.95 34.04 47.43
N LEU A 906 -3.80 34.62 47.11
CA LEU A 906 -3.23 35.83 47.70
C LEU A 906 -2.87 36.80 46.59
N GLY A 907 -3.09 38.09 46.81
CA GLY A 907 -2.75 39.13 45.84
C GLY A 907 -2.44 40.48 46.46
N LEU A 908 -1.90 41.35 45.62
CA LEU A 908 -1.52 42.71 45.93
C LEU A 908 -1.95 43.65 44.79
N ASN A 909 -2.50 44.80 45.16
CA ASN A 909 -2.75 45.93 44.28
C ASN A 909 -1.93 47.12 44.81
N ALA A 910 -1.15 47.79 43.96
CA ALA A 910 -0.28 48.90 44.36
C ALA A 910 -0.44 50.09 43.40
N ARG A 911 -0.81 51.26 43.95
CA ARG A 911 -0.88 52.52 43.22
C ARG A 911 0.46 53.24 43.37
N LEU A 912 1.18 53.41 42.27
CA LEU A 912 2.51 54.03 42.25
C LEU A 912 2.43 55.56 42.03
N SER A 913 1.38 55.99 41.32
CA SER A 913 0.99 57.39 41.10
C SER A 913 -0.48 57.46 40.67
N GLN A 914 -1.04 58.67 40.54
CA GLN A 914 -2.37 58.92 39.99
C GLN A 914 -2.63 58.29 38.60
N LYS A 915 -1.57 58.02 37.81
CA LYS A 915 -1.67 57.46 36.46
C LYS A 915 -1.30 55.98 36.34
N VAL A 916 -0.64 55.39 37.35
CA VAL A 916 -0.02 54.06 37.26
C VAL A 916 -0.39 53.19 38.45
N ALA A 917 -1.02 52.05 38.17
CA ALA A 917 -1.29 51.00 39.16
C ALA A 917 -0.82 49.62 38.65
N LEU A 918 -0.25 48.84 39.56
CA LEU A 918 0.15 47.45 39.37
C LEU A 918 -0.76 46.51 40.14
N HIS A 919 -0.94 45.29 39.62
CA HIS A 919 -1.53 44.18 40.36
C HIS A 919 -0.70 42.90 40.21
N GLY A 920 -0.75 42.04 41.23
CA GLY A 920 -0.23 40.67 41.23
C GLY A 920 -1.14 39.76 42.03
N ASP A 921 -1.37 38.54 41.56
CA ASP A 921 -2.26 37.56 42.20
C ASP A 921 -1.77 36.13 41.91
N LEU A 922 -1.77 35.30 42.95
CA LEU A 922 -1.36 33.90 42.93
C LEU A 922 -2.53 33.05 43.49
N VAL A 923 -2.95 32.03 42.74
CA VAL A 923 -4.06 31.15 43.12
C VAL A 923 -3.63 29.69 43.06
N TYR A 924 -3.86 28.96 44.14
CA TYR A 924 -3.85 27.50 44.15
C TYR A 924 -5.29 26.97 44.06
N GLN A 925 -5.48 25.98 43.21
CA GLN A 925 -6.75 25.27 43.06
C GLN A 925 -6.57 23.79 43.39
N HIS A 926 -7.51 23.24 44.16
CA HIS A 926 -7.56 21.82 44.50
C HIS A 926 -8.92 21.23 44.13
N LYS A 927 -8.94 20.17 43.31
CA LYS A 927 -10.16 19.41 43.03
C LYS A 927 -10.69 18.73 44.31
N LEU A 928 -11.98 18.79 44.54
CA LEU A 928 -12.66 18.15 45.67
C LEU A 928 -13.35 16.83 45.25
N SER A 929 -13.67 16.69 43.96
CA SER A 929 -14.29 15.52 43.36
C SER A 929 -13.27 14.48 42.86
N LYS A 930 -13.77 13.30 42.44
CA LYS A 930 -12.97 12.24 41.80
C LYS A 930 -12.21 12.77 40.58
N GLY A 931 -12.94 13.33 39.62
CA GLY A 931 -12.39 14.07 38.48
C GLY A 931 -12.22 15.56 38.78
N GLY A 932 -11.45 16.25 37.94
CA GLY A 932 -11.29 17.72 37.99
C GLY A 932 -9.84 18.20 37.99
N PHE A 933 -9.68 19.52 38.12
CA PHE A 933 -8.39 20.23 38.00
C PHE A 933 -7.81 20.61 39.37
N SER A 934 -6.52 20.30 39.56
CA SER A 934 -5.69 20.87 40.64
C SER A 934 -4.46 21.54 40.02
N GLY A 935 -4.02 22.68 40.54
CA GLY A 935 -2.91 23.44 39.95
C GLY A 935 -2.68 24.80 40.56
N VAL A 936 -1.80 25.58 39.92
CA VAL A 936 -1.45 26.94 40.33
C VAL A 936 -1.51 27.89 39.13
N SER A 937 -2.05 29.08 39.33
CA SER A 937 -1.99 30.19 38.37
C SER A 937 -1.47 31.47 38.99
N PHE A 938 -0.85 32.29 38.14
CA PHE A 938 -0.33 33.60 38.44
C PHE A 938 -0.87 34.61 37.43
N SER A 939 -1.17 35.83 37.87
CA SER A 939 -1.47 36.96 37.00
C SER A 939 -0.80 38.23 37.50
N GLY A 940 -0.25 39.02 36.59
CA GLY A 940 0.24 40.36 36.87
C GLY A 940 -0.11 41.32 35.74
N GLY A 941 -0.15 42.62 36.04
CA GLY A 941 -0.49 43.61 35.02
C GLY A 941 -0.43 45.05 35.48
N LEU A 942 -0.59 45.93 34.50
CA LEU A 942 -0.37 47.36 34.55
C LEU A 942 -1.62 48.08 34.02
N ARG A 943 -2.14 49.04 34.79
CA ARG A 943 -3.17 49.99 34.35
C ARG A 943 -2.54 51.36 34.14
N TYR A 944 -2.92 52.03 33.05
CA TYR A 944 -2.56 53.42 32.77
C TYR A 944 -3.82 54.28 32.62
N ARG A 945 -3.81 55.48 33.24
CA ARG A 945 -4.82 56.53 33.01
C ARG A 945 -4.15 57.69 32.28
N PHE A 946 -4.64 58.01 31.09
CA PHE A 946 -4.12 59.10 30.26
C PHE A 946 -4.44 60.47 30.84
#